data_AF-A0A8H5GL97-F1
#
_entry.id   AF-A0A8H5GL97-F1
#
_cell.length_a   1.000
_cell.length_b   1.000
_cell.length_c   1.000
_cell.angle_alpha   90.00
_cell.angle_beta   90.00
_cell.angle_gamma   90.00
#
_symmetry.space_group_name_H-M   'P 1'
#
loop_
_entity.id
_entity.type
_entity.pdbx_description
1 polymer ?
#
loop_
_entity_poly.entity_id
_entity_poly.type
_entity_poly.pdbx_seq_one_letter_code
_entity_poly.pdbx_strand_id
1 'polypeptide(L)'
;MSISPSPFPAAPLSSGLTNAACWSPTSHLLASTSRQSPSWLMDILQAQTMCNTSGYPVEEISFQTRAAIRKSAESLLRYLHVSDAQRQALEDIYCNSEQTVLNFDDSNQDKARDKLAELGSDRVGREDLSSRWSFTIAMQSTSMSKIESFARKIPHTPSLNARRVFISFLIPTLAALYTLRYWNVKTATYSEYPASLSIMKSAASLAILQLVKGATLTAIQRTNQEMISKKQYRGLRGDQSKANFHYIILSSDNITLYRKHALLYGIDIRLAPQYNIDNWINTPLGSLPTKIQAQIREAIFYYQAQAERGDQIKVCIATLEMDKAVMNERILMFIAMGIDENRKGLPIAIFLFSAPLGAQATHANYDREILYELLKSWKDHLEKKFSTAFTPTCIITDTDVCKQNALICLWANIILLLCKFHVTQCWTNSRKAKVTGKQEDVIKADIVKRLKSLEQRLLEMVKHEDAMLLIHQEQVYFRTLQTQKPGNKTIKGALLHIMYLLDNWMLEATWKSWSAYGRKQAAAVLAVEPEDVLTTTNHLERFNGILKGKEIGAWLHSGRCLCFNRRGYQDWLGARFREAAGGGDVFEMKKALQEERRARREAEKRYCYWEPDSLRDNGTKAILTSHAFRNTIRLGEDGNLIQGFCRSSSGDLIYTVELRRIGTGSCSCMEFSSRGGACKHLHALRHVAFFYLRQQNQAPFFFPSSEVEAMGAKRLASSAAVETVEDETDNIDNTDWTALQQAAADDTTLGDELDEKEGTASIGVEVVEDEDSGGDVGFTAEDQQEAINGQVTNSIKYHIASASKPLQGIKNLVSELAFLPQDETIEEFQDLIQDISNSFHALRLQHSPPSPTQTCTASNASSPSNSPPRQTTSMPTTPERGPALGYPTAW
;
A
#
# COMPACT_ATOMS: atom_id res chain seq x y z
N MET A 1 -22.93 -25.84 57.49
CA MET A 1 -21.78 -26.49 58.15
C MET A 1 -20.52 -25.77 57.73
N SER A 2 -19.54 -25.63 58.63
CA SER A 2 -18.35 -24.80 58.45
C SER A 2 -17.12 -25.57 58.92
N ILE A 3 -16.06 -25.62 58.11
CA ILE A 3 -14.76 -26.15 58.50
C ILE A 3 -13.69 -25.11 58.13
N SER A 4 -12.87 -24.76 59.11
CA SER A 4 -11.79 -23.78 59.03
C SER A 4 -10.43 -24.45 58.76
N PRO A 5 -9.46 -23.77 58.15
CA PRO A 5 -8.11 -24.30 57.91
C PRO A 5 -7.24 -24.28 59.17
N SER A 6 -6.19 -25.12 59.19
CA SER A 6 -5.12 -25.16 60.21
C SER A 6 -3.75 -24.72 59.62
N PRO A 7 -2.80 -24.17 60.41
CA PRO A 7 -1.70 -23.36 59.84
C PRO A 7 -0.26 -23.79 60.18
N PHE A 8 0.71 -23.17 59.49
CA PHE A 8 2.14 -23.01 59.87
C PHE A 8 3.03 -24.31 59.88
N PRO A 9 4.38 -24.22 59.97
CA PRO A 9 5.26 -23.06 60.26
C PRO A 9 6.29 -22.69 59.17
N ALA A 10 7.11 -21.67 59.47
CA ALA A 10 8.23 -21.20 58.63
C ALA A 10 9.52 -21.00 59.47
N ALA A 11 10.68 -21.28 58.88
CA ALA A 11 12.03 -20.98 59.37
C ALA A 11 13.08 -21.30 58.26
N PRO A 12 14.36 -20.89 58.38
CA PRO A 12 14.82 -19.51 58.56
C PRO A 12 15.93 -19.11 57.56
N LEU A 13 16.43 -17.88 57.64
CA LEU A 13 17.64 -17.41 56.95
C LEU A 13 18.93 -17.94 57.62
N SER A 14 19.95 -18.30 56.83
CA SER A 14 21.34 -18.42 57.30
C SER A 14 22.35 -18.07 56.20
N SER A 15 23.40 -17.33 56.55
CA SER A 15 24.47 -16.86 55.67
C SER A 15 25.57 -17.91 55.43
N GLY A 16 26.29 -17.80 54.31
CA GLY A 16 27.45 -18.64 54.01
C GLY A 16 28.26 -18.17 52.78
N LEU A 17 29.26 -17.32 53.00
CA LEU A 17 30.29 -16.99 51.99
C LEU A 17 31.44 -18.01 52.07
N THR A 18 32.02 -18.42 50.92
CA THR A 18 33.41 -18.10 50.54
C THR A 18 33.92 -18.84 49.29
N ASN A 19 34.68 -18.12 48.47
CA ASN A 19 35.82 -18.57 47.64
C ASN A 19 35.63 -19.57 46.46
N ALA A 20 36.54 -19.63 45.47
CA ALA A 20 37.39 -18.59 44.82
C ALA A 20 38.15 -19.18 43.61
N ALA A 21 38.03 -18.58 42.42
CA ALA A 21 39.01 -18.54 41.32
C ALA A 21 38.44 -17.59 40.24
N CYS A 22 39.04 -16.44 39.90
CA CYS A 22 40.27 -16.26 39.12
C CYS A 22 40.18 -16.86 37.70
N TRP A 23 40.20 -16.01 36.68
CA TRP A 23 41.44 -15.58 36.00
C TRP A 23 41.31 -14.07 35.63
N SER A 24 42.42 -13.39 35.33
CA SER A 24 42.51 -11.92 35.18
C SER A 24 43.06 -11.50 33.81
N PRO A 25 42.92 -10.23 33.39
CA PRO A 25 43.12 -9.82 31.99
C PRO A 25 44.57 -9.47 31.64
N THR A 26 44.83 -9.19 30.35
CA THR A 26 46.05 -8.54 29.86
C THR A 26 45.67 -7.51 28.78
N SER A 27 46.41 -6.39 28.71
CA SER A 27 45.98 -5.16 28.04
C SER A 27 47.08 -4.51 27.20
N HIS A 28 46.79 -4.12 25.95
CA HIS A 28 47.54 -3.16 25.12
C HIS A 28 46.68 -2.78 23.89
N LEU A 29 46.84 -1.64 23.19
CA LEU A 29 47.01 -0.23 23.61
C LEU A 29 46.76 0.66 22.35
N LEU A 30 46.43 1.94 22.55
CA LEU A 30 46.40 3.04 21.55
C LEU A 30 45.30 3.04 20.46
N ALA A 31 44.37 3.98 20.59
CA ALA A 31 44.16 5.06 19.61
C ALA A 31 43.45 6.24 20.30
N SER A 32 43.75 7.48 19.92
CA SER A 32 43.12 8.68 20.49
C SER A 32 42.62 9.63 19.41
N THR A 33 41.41 10.17 19.60
CA THR A 33 40.84 11.22 18.76
C THR A 33 40.24 12.30 19.66
N SER A 34 40.92 13.44 19.78
CA SER A 34 40.37 14.63 20.41
C SER A 34 39.32 15.28 19.51
N ARG A 35 38.19 15.72 20.08
CA ARG A 35 37.21 16.53 19.35
C ARG A 35 37.72 17.96 19.26
N GLN A 36 37.98 18.46 18.05
CA GLN A 36 38.23 19.88 17.83
C GLN A 36 36.90 20.64 17.69
N SER A 37 36.87 21.88 18.20
CA SER A 37 35.72 22.78 18.06
C SER A 37 35.64 23.36 16.64
N PRO A 38 34.44 23.60 16.08
CA PRO A 38 34.29 24.23 14.76
C PRO A 38 34.80 25.67 14.71
N SER A 39 35.35 26.10 13.57
CA SER A 39 35.96 27.43 13.40
C SER A 39 34.99 28.60 13.58
N TRP A 40 33.70 28.41 13.25
CA TRP A 40 32.69 29.47 13.31
C TRP A 40 32.49 30.08 14.71
N LEU A 41 32.90 29.37 15.77
CA LEU A 41 32.85 29.87 17.14
C LEU A 41 33.81 31.05 17.36
N MET A 42 34.95 31.07 16.65
CA MET A 42 35.93 32.16 16.72
C MET A 42 35.45 33.40 15.97
N ASP A 43 34.78 33.22 14.82
CA ASP A 43 34.22 34.32 14.03
C ASP A 43 33.19 35.14 14.83
N ILE A 44 32.36 34.47 15.64
CA ILE A 44 31.37 35.11 16.52
C ILE A 44 32.07 35.94 17.61
N LEU A 45 33.06 35.38 18.30
CA LEU A 45 33.81 36.08 19.35
C LEU A 45 34.59 37.28 18.80
N GLN A 46 35.14 37.17 17.60
CA GLN A 46 35.81 38.27 16.92
C GLN A 46 34.83 39.39 16.52
N ALA A 47 33.65 39.05 16.01
CA ALA A 47 32.60 40.03 15.69
C ALA A 47 32.08 40.75 16.95
N GLN A 48 31.86 40.02 18.04
CA GLN A 48 31.39 40.57 19.32
C GLN A 48 32.41 41.53 19.95
N THR A 49 33.71 41.23 19.80
CA THR A 49 34.80 42.12 20.22
C THR A 49 34.82 43.43 19.43
N MET A 50 34.51 43.41 18.13
CA MET A 50 34.45 44.62 17.30
C MET A 50 33.27 45.53 17.67
N CYS A 51 32.09 44.99 17.98
CA CYS A 51 30.93 45.80 18.36
C CYS A 51 31.14 46.61 19.65
N ASN A 52 31.91 46.08 20.62
CA ASN A 52 32.17 46.77 21.89
C ASN A 52 33.09 48.00 21.75
N THR A 53 33.73 48.21 20.59
CA THR A 53 34.65 49.35 20.37
C THR A 53 34.01 50.58 19.69
N SER A 54 32.73 50.53 19.29
CA SER A 54 32.11 51.60 18.48
C SER A 54 31.25 52.64 19.23
N GLY A 55 31.22 52.62 20.57
CA GLY A 55 30.85 53.81 21.37
C GLY A 55 29.41 54.35 21.29
N TYR A 56 28.41 53.53 20.92
CA TYR A 56 26.99 53.94 20.96
C TYR A 56 26.31 53.57 22.29
N PRO A 57 25.45 54.45 22.85
CA PRO A 57 24.73 54.15 24.10
C PRO A 57 23.61 53.13 23.88
N VAL A 58 23.61 52.05 24.67
CA VAL A 58 22.71 50.88 24.53
C VAL A 58 21.36 51.07 25.26
N GLU A 59 21.31 51.97 26.24
CA GLU A 59 20.25 52.00 27.27
C GLU A 59 18.87 52.39 26.71
N GLU A 60 18.80 53.42 25.86
CA GLU A 60 17.54 53.97 25.34
C GLU A 60 16.81 52.98 24.40
N ILE A 61 17.58 52.21 23.62
CA ILE A 61 17.08 51.12 22.77
C ILE A 61 16.45 50.01 23.64
N SER A 62 17.00 49.76 24.83
CA SER A 62 16.51 48.70 25.72
C SER A 62 15.11 48.99 26.29
N PHE A 63 14.71 50.26 26.45
CA PHE A 63 13.41 50.62 27.02
C PHE A 63 12.27 50.36 26.03
N GLN A 64 12.38 50.86 24.79
CA GLN A 64 11.38 50.64 23.74
C GLN A 64 11.24 49.15 23.39
N THR A 65 12.37 48.43 23.38
CA THR A 65 12.40 46.98 23.14
C THR A 65 11.66 46.21 24.25
N ARG A 66 11.91 46.52 25.53
CA ARG A 66 11.18 45.92 26.66
C ARG A 66 9.67 46.19 26.61
N ALA A 67 9.25 47.42 26.25
CA ALA A 67 7.84 47.75 26.08
C ALA A 67 7.16 46.97 24.93
N ALA A 68 7.86 46.77 23.82
CA ALA A 68 7.36 45.96 22.69
C ALA A 68 7.28 44.46 23.01
N ILE A 69 8.26 43.91 23.72
CA ILE A 69 8.27 42.53 24.22
C ILE A 69 7.08 42.31 25.17
N ARG A 70 6.91 43.17 26.18
CA ARG A 70 5.81 43.09 27.15
C ARG A 70 4.45 43.07 26.45
N LYS A 71 4.19 44.02 25.55
CA LYS A 71 2.93 44.12 24.80
C LYS A 71 2.68 42.91 23.89
N SER A 72 3.74 42.27 23.39
CA SER A 72 3.64 41.03 22.60
C SER A 72 3.31 39.82 23.49
N ALA A 73 3.96 39.69 24.64
CA ALA A 73 3.68 38.65 25.64
C ALA A 73 2.24 38.77 26.19
N GLU A 74 1.80 39.97 26.58
CA GLU A 74 0.42 40.27 26.99
C GLU A 74 -0.60 39.82 25.92
N SER A 75 -0.27 39.96 24.62
CA SER A 75 -1.15 39.50 23.53
C SER A 75 -1.22 37.97 23.42
N LEU A 76 -0.12 37.25 23.64
CA LEU A 76 -0.05 35.79 23.56
C LEU A 76 -0.72 35.13 24.78
N LEU A 77 -0.42 35.63 25.99
CA LEU A 77 -0.98 35.16 27.26
C LEU A 77 -2.49 35.42 27.40
N ARG A 78 -3.06 36.28 26.53
CA ARG A 78 -4.51 36.54 26.46
C ARG A 78 -5.33 35.34 25.96
N TYR A 79 -4.71 34.43 25.20
CA TYR A 79 -5.37 33.28 24.56
C TYR A 79 -5.07 31.94 25.23
N LEU A 80 -4.37 31.94 26.37
CA LEU A 80 -4.18 30.77 27.22
C LEU A 80 -5.31 30.67 28.25
N HIS A 81 -5.84 29.46 28.46
CA HIS A 81 -6.79 29.16 29.52
C HIS A 81 -6.06 28.91 30.85
N VAL A 82 -5.49 29.98 31.41
CA VAL A 82 -4.80 30.00 32.70
C VAL A 82 -5.55 30.89 33.70
N SER A 83 -5.43 30.59 35.00
CA SER A 83 -5.92 31.49 36.06
C SER A 83 -5.08 32.77 36.14
N ASP A 84 -5.57 33.83 36.78
CA ASP A 84 -4.82 35.09 36.87
C ASP A 84 -3.51 34.93 37.67
N ALA A 85 -3.47 34.04 38.66
CA ALA A 85 -2.22 33.67 39.36
C ALA A 85 -1.22 32.92 38.46
N GLN A 86 -1.72 32.03 37.58
CA GLN A 86 -0.90 31.36 36.57
C GLN A 86 -0.42 32.33 35.48
N ARG A 87 -1.25 33.30 35.08
CA ARG A 87 -0.87 34.37 34.14
C ARG A 87 0.22 35.26 34.74
N GLN A 88 0.05 35.74 35.98
CA GLN A 88 1.05 36.56 36.65
C GLN A 88 2.38 35.81 36.77
N ALA A 89 2.37 34.53 37.17
CA ALA A 89 3.58 33.73 37.26
C ALA A 89 4.31 33.53 35.91
N LEU A 90 3.58 33.50 34.79
CA LEU A 90 4.19 33.53 33.45
C LEU A 90 4.74 34.91 33.10
N GLU A 91 4.00 35.99 33.36
CA GLU A 91 4.47 37.36 33.14
C GLU A 91 5.74 37.67 33.95
N ASP A 92 5.83 37.19 35.19
CA ASP A 92 7.00 37.34 36.06
C ASP A 92 8.23 36.57 35.53
N ILE A 93 8.05 35.39 34.92
CA ILE A 93 9.15 34.66 34.26
C ILE A 93 9.69 35.45 33.07
N TYR A 94 8.83 36.12 32.29
CA TYR A 94 9.24 36.89 31.10
C TYR A 94 9.75 38.30 31.42
N CYS A 95 9.24 38.97 32.45
CA CYS A 95 9.67 40.33 32.78
C CYS A 95 11.03 40.38 33.48
N ASN A 96 11.47 39.27 34.09
CA ASN A 96 12.72 39.18 34.85
C ASN A 96 13.86 38.43 34.14
N SER A 97 13.69 38.01 32.88
CA SER A 97 14.79 37.39 32.12
C SER A 97 15.80 38.45 31.64
N GLU A 98 17.01 38.44 32.19
CA GLU A 98 18.06 39.45 31.88
C GLU A 98 18.62 39.38 30.45
N GLN A 99 18.28 38.35 29.67
CA GLN A 99 18.74 38.20 28.28
C GLN A 99 18.11 39.26 27.36
N THR A 100 18.91 40.25 26.95
CA THR A 100 18.54 41.28 25.96
C THR A 100 18.39 40.76 24.53
N VAL A 101 18.69 39.48 24.28
CA VAL A 101 18.40 38.77 23.03
C VAL A 101 17.58 37.53 23.36
N LEU A 102 16.28 37.55 23.00
CA LEU A 102 15.35 36.45 23.23
C LEU A 102 15.60 35.29 22.25
N ASN A 103 16.59 34.45 22.57
CA ASN A 103 16.56 33.06 22.16
C ASN A 103 15.60 32.33 23.12
N PHE A 104 14.49 31.82 22.60
CA PHE A 104 13.53 31.04 23.37
C PHE A 104 14.06 29.63 23.64
N ASP A 105 15.04 29.51 24.53
CA ASP A 105 15.61 28.22 24.93
C ASP A 105 14.61 27.32 25.67
N ASP A 106 14.85 26.01 25.61
CA ASP A 106 14.02 24.99 26.25
C ASP A 106 13.95 25.17 27.77
N SER A 107 15.00 25.74 28.40
CA SER A 107 15.05 25.93 29.86
C SER A 107 13.96 26.89 30.35
N ASN A 108 13.63 27.92 29.57
CA ASN A 108 12.54 28.84 29.91
C ASN A 108 11.16 28.22 29.63
N GLN A 109 11.06 27.29 28.68
CA GLN A 109 9.85 26.52 28.44
C GLN A 109 9.59 25.49 29.55
N ASP A 110 10.62 24.77 29.98
CA ASP A 110 10.58 23.84 31.12
C ASP A 110 10.16 24.56 32.40
N LYS A 111 10.83 25.68 32.76
CA LYS A 111 10.46 26.51 33.91
C LYS A 111 8.98 26.94 33.88
N ALA A 112 8.47 27.37 32.73
CA ALA A 112 7.08 27.78 32.59
C ALA A 112 6.10 26.59 32.74
N ARG A 113 6.39 25.45 32.11
CA ARG A 113 5.59 24.21 32.22
C ARG A 113 5.54 23.71 33.66
N ASP A 114 6.68 23.74 34.35
CA ASP A 114 6.83 23.18 35.68
C ASP A 114 6.21 24.14 36.73
N LYS A 115 6.35 25.46 36.57
CA LYS A 115 5.62 26.45 37.39
C LYS A 115 4.10 26.36 37.24
N LEU A 116 3.61 26.05 36.03
CA LEU A 116 2.20 25.77 35.82
C LEU A 116 1.75 24.43 36.43
N ALA A 117 2.63 23.43 36.51
CA ALA A 117 2.35 22.19 37.22
C ALA A 117 2.24 22.42 38.73
N GLU A 118 3.14 23.21 39.33
CA GLU A 118 3.05 23.65 40.74
C GLU A 118 1.74 24.40 41.02
N LEU A 119 1.32 25.27 40.10
CA LEU A 119 0.07 26.03 40.18
C LEU A 119 -1.18 25.22 39.73
N GLY A 120 -1.10 23.89 39.75
CA GLY A 120 -2.25 22.99 39.56
C GLY A 120 -2.82 22.92 38.14
N SER A 121 -2.08 23.36 37.12
CA SER A 121 -2.52 23.25 35.72
C SER A 121 -2.53 21.78 35.25
N ASP A 122 -3.60 21.40 34.55
CA ASP A 122 -3.75 20.04 34.07
C ASP A 122 -2.72 19.70 32.97
N ARG A 123 -2.74 18.45 32.49
CA ARG A 123 -1.80 18.01 31.45
C ARG A 123 -2.08 18.67 30.09
N VAL A 124 -3.33 18.99 29.78
CA VAL A 124 -3.74 19.59 28.49
C VAL A 124 -3.30 21.05 28.42
N GLY A 125 -3.50 21.83 29.49
CA GLY A 125 -3.02 23.21 29.59
C GLY A 125 -1.50 23.34 29.48
N ARG A 126 -0.75 22.32 29.93
CA ARG A 126 0.72 22.24 29.80
C ARG A 126 1.17 21.79 28.41
N GLU A 127 0.46 20.87 27.76
CA GLU A 127 0.79 20.44 26.39
C GLU A 127 0.47 21.52 25.34
N ASP A 128 -0.60 22.30 25.52
CA ASP A 128 -1.01 23.38 24.59
C ASP A 128 0.10 24.45 24.40
N LEU A 129 0.83 24.79 25.47
CA LEU A 129 2.00 25.68 25.42
C LEU A 129 3.09 25.16 24.48
N SER A 130 3.52 23.90 24.65
CA SER A 130 4.55 23.28 23.81
C SER A 130 4.15 23.26 22.33
N SER A 131 2.86 23.13 22.03
CA SER A 131 2.33 23.11 20.66
C SER A 131 2.30 24.50 19.98
N ARG A 132 2.44 25.58 20.75
CA ARG A 132 2.34 26.98 20.26
C ARG A 132 3.67 27.75 20.32
N TRP A 133 4.69 27.23 21.00
CA TRP A 133 6.00 27.89 21.15
C TRP A 133 7.09 27.40 20.18
N SER A 134 6.84 26.35 19.39
CA SER A 134 7.81 25.84 18.41
C SER A 134 7.94 26.73 17.15
N PHE A 135 8.61 27.87 17.28
CA PHE A 135 8.97 28.77 16.17
C PHE A 135 10.48 29.06 16.17
N THR A 136 11.24 28.27 15.41
CA THR A 136 12.71 28.35 15.35
C THR A 136 13.15 28.84 13.96
N ILE A 137 13.91 29.95 13.90
CA ILE A 137 14.34 30.55 12.63
C ILE A 137 15.47 29.72 12.00
N ALA A 138 15.11 28.81 11.09
CA ALA A 138 16.07 28.02 10.32
C ALA A 138 16.62 28.79 9.11
N MET A 139 17.51 29.77 9.34
CA MET A 139 18.22 30.48 8.27
C MET A 139 19.37 29.64 7.67
N GLN A 140 19.01 28.64 6.85
CA GLN A 140 19.93 27.99 5.91
C GLN A 140 19.25 27.79 4.54
N SER A 141 20.06 27.77 3.47
CA SER A 141 19.66 27.50 2.07
C SER A 141 18.97 28.60 1.23
N THR A 142 19.26 29.89 1.45
CA THR A 142 19.19 30.90 0.35
C THR A 142 20.57 31.27 -0.16
N SER A 143 20.85 30.97 -1.44
CA SER A 143 22.14 31.29 -2.07
C SER A 143 22.44 32.80 -2.08
N MET A 144 23.61 33.18 -1.54
CA MET A 144 24.15 34.54 -1.50
C MET A 144 24.06 35.30 -2.83
N SER A 145 24.16 34.59 -3.96
CA SER A 145 24.05 35.14 -5.31
C SER A 145 22.80 35.99 -5.54
N LYS A 146 21.64 35.59 -4.97
CA LYS A 146 20.37 36.33 -5.11
C LYS A 146 20.34 37.61 -4.28
N ILE A 147 20.98 37.61 -3.11
CA ILE A 147 21.06 38.78 -2.21
C ILE A 147 22.01 39.83 -2.81
N GLU A 148 23.17 39.41 -3.33
CA GLU A 148 24.07 40.32 -4.06
C GLU A 148 23.41 40.92 -5.31
N SER A 149 22.65 40.12 -6.07
CA SER A 149 21.92 40.59 -7.26
C SER A 149 20.93 41.72 -6.94
N PHE A 150 20.41 41.79 -5.72
CA PHE A 150 19.52 42.86 -5.27
C PHE A 150 20.32 44.06 -4.74
N ALA A 151 21.32 43.82 -3.89
CA ALA A 151 22.16 44.86 -3.30
C ALA A 151 22.95 45.70 -4.33
N ARG A 152 23.30 45.12 -5.49
CA ARG A 152 23.94 45.84 -6.60
C ARG A 152 23.04 46.89 -7.28
N LYS A 153 21.72 46.87 -7.07
CA LYS A 153 20.75 47.78 -7.73
C LYS A 153 20.44 49.07 -6.97
N ILE A 154 21.03 49.29 -5.79
CA ILE A 154 20.79 50.50 -4.98
C ILE A 154 21.90 51.54 -5.29
N PRO A 155 21.58 52.70 -5.88
CA PRO A 155 22.53 53.79 -6.09
C PRO A 155 23.00 54.43 -4.77
N HIS A 156 24.21 55.01 -4.79
CA HIS A 156 24.78 55.84 -3.73
C HIS A 156 24.85 55.23 -2.31
N THR A 157 25.93 54.50 -2.03
CA THR A 157 26.43 54.30 -0.65
C THR A 157 27.94 54.00 -0.73
N PRO A 158 28.85 54.77 -0.08
CA PRO A 158 30.25 54.80 -0.52
C PRO A 158 31.17 53.64 -0.05
N SER A 159 30.72 52.73 0.81
CA SER A 159 31.57 51.63 1.30
C SER A 159 30.83 50.31 1.54
N LEU A 160 31.55 49.20 1.36
CA LEU A 160 31.05 47.83 1.58
C LEU A 160 30.69 47.54 3.04
N ASN A 161 31.45 48.11 3.99
CA ASN A 161 31.23 47.87 5.42
C ASN A 161 29.95 48.55 5.92
N ALA A 162 29.67 49.79 5.47
CA ALA A 162 28.41 50.47 5.76
C ALA A 162 27.20 49.69 5.22
N ARG A 163 27.32 49.12 4.01
CA ARG A 163 26.27 48.27 3.41
C ARG A 163 25.99 47.00 4.22
N ARG A 164 27.00 46.33 4.78
CA ARG A 164 26.79 45.15 5.63
C ARG A 164 26.05 45.50 6.92
N VAL A 165 26.46 46.54 7.65
CA VAL A 165 25.79 46.96 8.90
C VAL A 165 24.34 47.39 8.63
N PHE A 166 24.08 48.14 7.56
CA PHE A 166 22.74 48.60 7.21
C PHE A 166 21.78 47.43 6.88
N ILE A 167 22.26 46.40 6.17
CA ILE A 167 21.46 45.23 5.82
C ILE A 167 21.07 44.42 7.08
N SER A 168 21.97 44.24 8.03
CA SER A 168 21.69 43.48 9.27
C SER A 168 20.62 44.13 10.16
N PHE A 169 20.56 45.47 10.22
CA PHE A 169 19.58 46.18 11.04
C PHE A 169 18.23 46.43 10.34
N LEU A 170 18.23 46.60 9.02
CA LEU A 170 16.99 46.95 8.30
C LEU A 170 16.03 45.77 8.16
N ILE A 171 16.54 44.54 8.01
CA ILE A 171 15.70 43.34 7.77
C ILE A 171 14.77 43.03 8.96
N PRO A 172 15.23 42.92 10.22
CA PRO A 172 14.32 42.66 11.36
C PRO A 172 13.29 43.78 11.55
N THR A 173 13.73 45.03 11.39
CA THR A 173 12.89 46.23 11.57
C THR A 173 11.77 46.31 10.53
N LEU A 174 12.09 46.03 9.26
CA LEU A 174 11.07 45.98 8.20
C LEU A 174 10.13 44.78 8.33
N ALA A 175 10.62 43.62 8.77
CA ALA A 175 9.77 42.44 9.01
C ALA A 175 8.69 42.75 10.06
N ALA A 176 9.10 43.31 11.22
CA ALA A 176 8.18 43.68 12.30
C ALA A 176 7.12 44.70 11.85
N LEU A 177 7.53 45.73 11.09
CA LEU A 177 6.62 46.74 10.53
C LEU A 177 5.67 46.16 9.48
N TYR A 178 6.08 45.15 8.71
CA TYR A 178 5.21 44.49 7.73
C TYR A 178 4.11 43.65 8.40
N THR A 179 4.45 42.90 9.46
CA THR A 179 3.46 42.18 10.27
C THR A 179 2.44 43.11 10.92
N LEU A 180 2.88 44.24 11.51
CA LEU A 180 2.00 45.24 12.10
C LEU A 180 1.04 45.86 11.07
N ARG A 181 1.52 46.13 9.84
CA ARG A 181 0.69 46.72 8.79
C ARG A 181 -0.31 45.73 8.18
N TYR A 182 0.02 44.44 8.13
CA TYR A 182 -0.86 43.42 7.56
C TYR A 182 -2.01 43.02 8.51
N TRP A 183 -1.79 43.04 9.83
CA TRP A 183 -2.83 42.76 10.83
C TRP A 183 -3.96 43.80 10.81
N ASN A 184 -3.63 45.09 10.73
CA ASN A 184 -4.60 46.20 10.77
C ASN A 184 -5.50 46.34 9.52
N VAL A 185 -5.36 45.47 8.51
CA VAL A 185 -6.08 45.57 7.22
C VAL A 185 -7.09 44.43 7.01
N LYS A 186 -7.18 43.45 7.93
CA LYS A 186 -8.08 42.28 7.79
C LYS A 186 -9.21 42.17 8.81
N THR A 187 -9.52 43.21 9.57
CA THR A 187 -10.71 43.32 10.42
C THR A 187 -11.97 43.74 9.66
N ALA A 188 -12.16 43.21 8.44
CA ALA A 188 -13.34 43.45 7.61
C ALA A 188 -13.96 42.12 7.14
N THR A 189 -15.19 41.88 7.58
CA THR A 189 -16.09 40.80 7.10
C THR A 189 -15.48 39.40 7.04
N TYR A 190 -15.07 38.87 8.20
CA TYR A 190 -15.36 37.47 8.52
C TYR A 190 -16.41 37.45 9.62
N SER A 191 -17.41 36.57 9.52
CA SER A 191 -18.42 36.42 10.57
C SER A 191 -17.80 35.73 11.78
N GLU A 192 -18.01 36.30 12.96
CA GLU A 192 -17.48 35.77 14.23
C GLU A 192 -18.17 34.46 14.62
N TYR A 193 -17.62 33.34 14.14
CA TYR A 193 -17.75 32.08 14.86
C TYR A 193 -16.72 32.08 15.99
N PRO A 194 -17.13 32.12 17.27
CA PRO A 194 -16.21 32.11 18.39
C PRO A 194 -15.41 30.80 18.44
N ALA A 195 -14.27 30.83 19.15
CA ALA A 195 -13.39 29.68 19.33
C ALA A 195 -14.18 28.42 19.75
N SER A 196 -13.80 27.28 19.16
CA SER A 196 -14.61 26.05 19.06
C SER A 196 -15.46 25.75 20.30
N LEU A 197 -16.75 26.09 20.21
CA LEU A 197 -17.74 25.74 21.21
C LEU A 197 -17.75 24.21 21.40
N SER A 198 -18.02 23.77 22.63
CA SER A 198 -18.09 22.33 22.91
C SER A 198 -19.44 21.76 22.46
N ILE A 199 -19.44 20.57 21.85
CA ILE A 199 -20.70 19.84 21.62
C ILE A 199 -21.40 19.56 22.96
N MET A 200 -22.66 19.98 23.05
CA MET A 200 -23.48 19.85 24.24
C MET A 200 -23.58 18.40 24.70
N LYS A 201 -23.39 18.16 26.01
CA LYS A 201 -23.26 16.81 26.60
C LYS A 201 -24.42 15.87 26.23
N SER A 202 -25.64 16.38 26.12
CA SER A 202 -26.83 15.60 25.71
C SER A 202 -26.83 15.22 24.23
N ALA A 203 -26.31 16.07 23.33
CA ALA A 203 -26.11 15.76 21.92
C ALA A 203 -25.00 14.71 21.74
N ALA A 204 -23.86 14.91 22.41
CA ALA A 204 -22.75 13.97 22.38
C ALA A 204 -23.13 12.57 22.91
N SER A 205 -23.85 12.50 24.04
CA SER A 205 -24.26 11.22 24.63
C SER A 205 -25.23 10.44 23.74
N LEU A 206 -26.18 11.12 23.07
CA LEU A 206 -27.09 10.48 22.13
C LEU A 206 -26.38 10.05 20.83
N ALA A 207 -25.37 10.79 20.39
CA ALA A 207 -24.54 10.40 19.25
C ALA A 207 -23.69 9.16 19.56
N ILE A 208 -23.09 9.10 20.75
CA ILE A 208 -22.32 7.93 21.20
C ILE A 208 -23.24 6.71 21.36
N LEU A 209 -24.44 6.87 21.94
CA LEU A 209 -25.43 5.78 22.05
C LEU A 209 -25.91 5.27 20.67
N GLN A 210 -25.89 6.11 19.65
CA GLN A 210 -26.18 5.70 18.27
C GLN A 210 -24.98 4.97 17.63
N LEU A 211 -23.74 5.41 17.87
CA LEU A 211 -22.53 4.67 17.45
C LEU A 211 -22.48 3.26 18.06
N VAL A 212 -22.82 3.11 19.34
CA VAL A 212 -22.94 1.80 20.03
C VAL A 212 -24.02 0.91 19.40
N LYS A 213 -24.98 1.50 18.68
CA LYS A 213 -26.03 0.79 17.92
C LYS A 213 -25.69 0.62 16.43
N GLY A 214 -24.45 0.88 16.01
CA GLY A 214 -24.00 0.75 14.62
C GLY A 214 -24.57 1.81 13.66
N ALA A 215 -25.10 2.93 14.15
CA ALA A 215 -25.60 3.99 13.29
C ALA A 215 -24.46 4.77 12.63
N THR A 216 -24.58 5.02 11.32
CA THR A 216 -23.60 5.82 10.57
C THR A 216 -23.62 7.28 11.01
N LEU A 217 -22.50 8.00 10.81
CA LEU A 217 -22.41 9.44 11.10
C LEU A 217 -23.52 10.26 10.42
N THR A 218 -23.91 9.89 9.19
CA THR A 218 -25.00 10.55 8.46
C THR A 218 -26.36 10.34 9.14
N ALA A 219 -26.62 9.13 9.66
CA ALA A 219 -27.84 8.86 10.45
C ALA A 219 -27.83 9.60 11.79
N ILE A 220 -26.65 9.69 12.44
CA ILE A 220 -26.45 10.44 13.68
C ILE A 220 -26.70 11.94 13.48
N GLN A 221 -26.16 12.52 12.41
CA GLN A 221 -26.36 13.93 12.06
C GLN A 221 -27.82 14.22 11.69
N ARG A 222 -28.49 13.33 10.95
CA ARG A 222 -29.93 13.43 10.65
C ARG A 222 -30.78 13.41 11.93
N THR A 223 -30.57 12.42 12.80
CA THR A 223 -31.27 12.30 14.10
C THR A 223 -31.02 13.53 14.98
N ASN A 224 -29.81 14.08 14.95
CA ASN A 224 -29.45 15.31 15.66
C ASN A 224 -30.19 16.54 15.13
N GLN A 225 -30.25 16.73 13.80
CA GLN A 225 -31.03 17.80 13.17
C GLN A 225 -32.53 17.69 13.49
N GLU A 226 -33.08 16.47 13.45
CA GLU A 226 -34.46 16.21 13.88
C GLU A 226 -34.70 16.58 15.34
N MET A 227 -33.85 16.10 16.27
CA MET A 227 -33.92 16.43 17.69
C MET A 227 -33.82 17.95 17.96
N ILE A 228 -33.08 18.69 17.13
CA ILE A 228 -32.97 20.15 17.20
C ILE A 228 -34.25 20.83 16.73
N SER A 229 -34.76 20.45 15.55
CA SER A 229 -36.01 21.01 15.00
C SER A 229 -37.21 20.77 15.94
N LYS A 230 -37.29 19.57 16.54
CA LYS A 230 -38.31 19.17 17.53
C LYS A 230 -38.04 19.75 18.94
N LYS A 231 -36.95 20.50 19.14
CA LYS A 231 -36.50 21.08 20.42
C LYS A 231 -36.44 20.07 21.58
N GLN A 232 -35.98 18.84 21.29
CA GLN A 232 -36.00 17.69 22.19
C GLN A 232 -34.77 17.59 23.11
N TYR A 233 -33.64 18.22 22.77
CA TYR A 233 -32.47 18.20 23.65
C TYR A 233 -32.71 18.98 24.96
N ARG A 234 -32.37 18.37 26.11
CA ARG A 234 -32.39 19.02 27.43
C ARG A 234 -31.51 20.30 27.38
N GLY A 235 -32.13 21.44 27.66
CA GLY A 235 -31.52 22.78 27.61
C GLY A 235 -31.88 23.61 26.37
N LEU A 236 -32.35 23.00 25.28
CA LEU A 236 -32.53 23.66 23.98
C LEU A 236 -33.71 24.67 23.92
N ARG A 237 -34.52 24.73 24.98
CA ARG A 237 -35.62 25.69 25.14
C ARG A 237 -35.19 27.04 25.74
N GLY A 238 -33.94 27.18 26.16
CA GLY A 238 -33.38 28.44 26.67
C GLY A 238 -32.87 29.38 25.58
N ASP A 239 -32.43 30.56 25.99
CA ASP A 239 -31.76 31.55 25.14
C ASP A 239 -30.40 31.01 24.66
N GLN A 240 -30.32 30.66 23.37
CA GLN A 240 -29.14 30.04 22.78
C GLN A 240 -27.96 31.00 22.63
N SER A 241 -28.19 32.33 22.64
CA SER A 241 -27.13 33.33 22.50
C SER A 241 -26.14 33.35 23.68
N LYS A 242 -26.50 32.72 24.80
CA LYS A 242 -25.74 32.67 26.06
C LYS A 242 -25.14 31.29 26.35
N ALA A 243 -25.19 30.36 25.38
CA ALA A 243 -24.74 28.99 25.56
C ALA A 243 -23.30 28.79 25.05
N ASN A 244 -22.37 28.44 25.94
CA ASN A 244 -20.97 28.09 25.59
C ASN A 244 -20.85 26.69 24.96
N PHE A 245 -21.88 26.24 24.23
CA PHE A 245 -21.98 24.91 23.62
C PHE A 245 -22.95 24.92 22.44
N HIS A 246 -22.68 24.09 21.45
CA HIS A 246 -23.58 23.88 20.30
C HIS A 246 -24.32 22.54 20.38
N TYR A 247 -25.50 22.48 19.76
CA TYR A 247 -26.28 21.24 19.66
C TYR A 247 -26.08 20.50 18.33
N ILE A 248 -25.76 21.22 17.25
CA ILE A 248 -25.57 20.66 15.90
C ILE A 248 -24.25 19.88 15.87
N ILE A 249 -24.28 18.59 15.54
CA ILE A 249 -23.06 17.78 15.38
C ILE A 249 -22.31 18.24 14.12
N LEU A 250 -21.19 18.92 14.32
CA LEU A 250 -20.32 19.38 13.24
C LEU A 250 -19.37 18.25 12.81
N SER A 251 -18.86 18.30 11.58
CA SER A 251 -17.88 17.29 11.12
C SER A 251 -16.56 17.30 11.91
N SER A 252 -16.26 18.40 12.63
CA SER A 252 -15.17 18.48 13.62
C SER A 252 -15.44 17.68 14.88
N ASP A 253 -16.71 17.51 15.29
CA ASP A 253 -17.08 16.74 16.48
C ASP A 253 -16.87 15.23 16.28
N ASN A 254 -16.84 14.74 15.04
CA ASN A 254 -16.64 13.32 14.70
C ASN A 254 -15.43 12.71 15.44
N ILE A 255 -14.31 13.43 15.50
CA ILE A 255 -13.09 12.98 16.20
C ILE A 255 -13.36 12.85 17.71
N THR A 256 -14.06 13.81 18.30
CA THR A 256 -14.44 13.80 19.72
C THR A 256 -15.48 12.72 20.04
N LEU A 257 -16.40 12.44 19.12
CA LEU A 257 -17.39 11.37 19.23
C LEU A 257 -16.73 10.00 19.14
N TYR A 258 -15.88 9.75 18.14
CA TYR A 258 -15.13 8.48 18.05
C TYR A 258 -14.15 8.28 19.21
N ARG A 259 -13.47 9.33 19.70
CA ARG A 259 -12.66 9.26 20.93
C ARG A 259 -13.48 8.79 22.12
N LYS A 260 -14.65 9.39 22.35
CA LYS A 260 -15.53 9.00 23.45
C LYS A 260 -16.16 7.62 23.24
N HIS A 261 -16.44 7.22 22.01
CA HIS A 261 -16.93 5.87 21.68
C HIS A 261 -15.87 4.80 21.95
N ALA A 262 -14.64 4.99 21.46
CA ALA A 262 -13.50 4.10 21.72
C ALA A 262 -13.21 3.93 23.22
N LEU A 263 -13.28 5.03 23.98
CA LEU A 263 -13.11 5.00 25.44
C LEU A 263 -14.22 4.23 26.18
N LEU A 264 -15.41 4.03 25.61
CA LEU A 264 -16.43 3.13 26.21
C LEU A 264 -16.03 1.64 26.14
N TYR A 265 -15.11 1.28 25.25
CA TYR A 265 -14.49 -0.06 25.16
C TYR A 265 -13.11 -0.10 25.85
N GLY A 266 -12.73 0.98 26.54
CA GLY A 266 -11.41 1.13 27.17
C GLY A 266 -10.24 1.27 26.20
N ILE A 267 -10.52 1.65 24.94
CA ILE A 267 -9.50 1.95 23.92
C ILE A 267 -9.10 3.43 24.02
N ASP A 268 -7.85 3.71 24.39
CA ASP A 268 -7.29 5.07 24.32
C ASP A 268 -6.57 5.27 22.99
N ILE A 269 -7.24 5.92 22.03
CA ILE A 269 -6.69 6.20 20.69
C ILE A 269 -5.59 7.28 20.67
N ARG A 270 -5.13 7.74 21.84
CA ARG A 270 -3.88 8.53 21.98
C ARG A 270 -2.65 7.63 22.07
N LEU A 271 -2.84 6.38 22.50
CA LEU A 271 -1.84 5.33 22.46
C LEU A 271 -1.92 4.59 21.12
N ALA A 272 -0.79 4.07 20.65
CA ALA A 272 -0.78 3.16 19.51
C ALA A 272 -1.50 1.83 19.87
N PRO A 273 -2.05 1.08 18.89
CA PRO A 273 -2.87 -0.11 19.17
C PRO A 273 -2.16 -1.17 20.00
N GLN A 274 -0.85 -1.37 19.80
CA GLN A 274 -0.07 -2.33 20.58
C GLN A 274 -0.10 -2.02 22.07
N TYR A 275 0.05 -0.76 22.45
CA TYR A 275 0.03 -0.35 23.85
C TYR A 275 -1.35 -0.44 24.48
N ASN A 276 -2.43 -0.42 23.69
CA ASN A 276 -3.76 -0.76 24.20
C ASN A 276 -3.81 -2.25 24.55
N ILE A 277 -3.37 -3.14 23.64
CA ILE A 277 -3.35 -4.59 23.85
C ILE A 277 -2.43 -4.98 25.02
N ASP A 278 -1.20 -4.44 25.09
CA ASP A 278 -0.29 -4.60 26.23
C ASP A 278 -0.95 -4.22 27.55
N ASN A 279 -1.61 -3.06 27.60
CA ASN A 279 -2.29 -2.63 28.82
C ASN A 279 -3.42 -3.59 29.21
N TRP A 280 -4.17 -4.16 28.26
CA TRP A 280 -5.23 -5.12 28.57
C TRP A 280 -4.68 -6.48 29.04
N ILE A 281 -3.54 -6.91 28.51
CA ILE A 281 -2.90 -8.19 28.86
C ILE A 281 -2.14 -8.10 30.18
N ASN A 282 -1.52 -6.96 30.50
CA ASN A 282 -0.72 -6.78 31.71
C ASN A 282 -1.54 -6.27 32.92
N THR A 283 -2.66 -5.57 32.71
CA THR A 283 -3.54 -5.13 33.81
C THR A 283 -4.21 -6.33 34.48
N PRO A 284 -4.27 -6.45 35.83
CA PRO A 284 -5.00 -7.51 36.52
C PRO A 284 -6.47 -7.60 36.10
N LEU A 285 -7.04 -8.81 36.03
CA LEU A 285 -8.37 -9.04 35.42
C LEU A 285 -9.48 -8.21 36.09
N GLY A 286 -9.46 -8.13 37.43
CA GLY A 286 -10.40 -7.30 38.22
C GLY A 286 -10.15 -5.78 38.16
N SER A 287 -9.14 -5.34 37.40
CA SER A 287 -8.78 -3.92 37.22
C SER A 287 -9.00 -3.44 35.78
N LEU A 288 -9.51 -4.28 34.87
CA LEU A 288 -9.80 -3.89 33.49
C LEU A 288 -11.03 -2.97 33.43
N PRO A 289 -10.99 -1.85 32.67
CA PRO A 289 -12.08 -0.88 32.62
C PRO A 289 -13.43 -1.42 32.10
N THR A 290 -13.43 -2.49 31.31
CA THR A 290 -14.64 -3.05 30.70
C THR A 290 -14.65 -4.58 30.67
N LYS A 291 -15.86 -5.17 30.69
CA LYS A 291 -16.05 -6.62 30.48
C LYS A 291 -15.48 -7.07 29.12
N ILE A 292 -15.58 -6.23 28.09
CA ILE A 292 -15.10 -6.54 26.74
C ILE A 292 -13.57 -6.74 26.72
N GLN A 293 -12.81 -5.91 27.44
CA GLN A 293 -11.36 -6.10 27.58
C GLN A 293 -11.02 -7.39 28.35
N ALA A 294 -11.81 -7.78 29.35
CA ALA A 294 -11.64 -9.06 30.03
C ALA A 294 -11.89 -10.24 29.08
N GLN A 295 -12.97 -10.20 28.30
CA GLN A 295 -13.29 -11.22 27.28
C GLN A 295 -12.23 -11.30 26.18
N ILE A 296 -11.68 -10.17 25.72
CA ILE A 296 -10.57 -10.13 24.76
C ILE A 296 -9.29 -10.72 25.37
N ARG A 297 -8.99 -10.44 26.64
CA ARG A 297 -7.81 -11.02 27.30
C ARG A 297 -7.96 -12.54 27.50
N GLU A 298 -9.13 -12.99 27.94
CA GLU A 298 -9.46 -14.43 28.09
C GLU A 298 -9.40 -15.17 26.74
N ALA A 299 -9.59 -14.45 25.63
CA ALA A 299 -9.48 -14.95 24.27
C ALA A 299 -8.05 -15.02 23.70
N ILE A 300 -7.09 -14.29 24.29
CA ILE A 300 -5.72 -14.21 23.76
C ILE A 300 -4.93 -15.41 24.29
N PHE A 301 -4.79 -16.44 23.45
CA PHE A 301 -4.08 -17.67 23.80
C PHE A 301 -2.58 -17.62 23.48
N TYR A 302 -2.15 -16.69 22.62
CA TYR A 302 -0.76 -16.39 22.34
C TYR A 302 -0.57 -14.89 22.19
N TYR A 303 0.47 -14.36 22.84
CA TYR A 303 0.86 -12.96 22.74
C TYR A 303 2.39 -12.80 22.78
N GLN A 304 2.92 -12.02 21.85
CA GLN A 304 4.26 -11.46 21.90
C GLN A 304 4.16 -9.93 21.79
N ALA A 305 4.62 -9.25 22.84
CA ALA A 305 4.79 -7.80 22.88
C ALA A 305 5.93 -7.34 21.95
N GLN A 306 5.86 -6.10 21.49
CA GLN A 306 6.96 -5.42 20.81
C GLN A 306 7.91 -4.85 21.87
N ALA A 307 8.96 -5.60 22.23
CA ALA A 307 9.91 -5.20 23.27
C ALA A 307 11.00 -4.27 22.71
N GLU A 308 11.53 -4.58 21.52
CA GLU A 308 12.63 -3.85 20.89
C GLU A 308 12.30 -3.32 19.48
N ARG A 309 13.20 -2.47 18.96
CA ARG A 309 13.03 -1.78 17.66
C ARG A 309 13.37 -2.72 16.49
N GLY A 310 12.51 -3.71 16.29
CA GLY A 310 12.59 -4.71 15.23
C GLY A 310 11.48 -5.76 15.38
N ASP A 311 11.08 -6.00 16.63
CA ASP A 311 10.00 -6.92 16.98
C ASP A 311 8.67 -6.58 16.31
N GLN A 312 7.90 -7.62 16.04
CA GLN A 312 6.49 -7.55 15.65
C GLN A 312 5.60 -7.83 16.84
N ILE A 313 4.46 -7.16 16.92
CA ILE A 313 3.36 -7.63 17.76
C ILE A 313 2.76 -8.86 17.09
N LYS A 314 2.66 -9.95 17.85
CA LYS A 314 1.94 -11.17 17.45
C LYS A 314 0.84 -11.44 18.47
N VAL A 315 -0.39 -11.61 18.00
CA VAL A 315 -1.56 -11.94 18.82
C VAL A 315 -2.35 -13.05 18.14
N CYS A 316 -2.65 -14.13 18.85
CA CYS A 316 -3.65 -15.10 18.39
C CYS A 316 -4.87 -14.99 19.30
N ILE A 317 -6.04 -14.77 18.70
CA ILE A 317 -7.29 -14.56 19.42
C ILE A 317 -8.28 -15.66 19.06
N ALA A 318 -8.78 -16.34 20.10
CA ALA A 318 -9.91 -17.25 20.05
C ALA A 318 -10.70 -17.12 21.38
N THR A 319 -11.70 -16.23 21.42
CA THR A 319 -12.68 -16.20 22.52
C THR A 319 -13.47 -17.52 22.58
N LEU A 320 -14.16 -17.74 23.70
CA LEU A 320 -15.12 -18.84 23.90
C LEU A 320 -16.28 -18.85 22.85
N GLU A 321 -16.44 -17.78 22.09
CA GLU A 321 -17.39 -17.64 20.99
C GLU A 321 -16.68 -17.48 19.63
N MET A 322 -15.35 -17.66 19.50
CA MET A 322 -14.52 -17.13 18.39
C MET A 322 -13.70 -18.17 17.58
N ASP A 323 -14.09 -19.42 17.35
CA ASP A 323 -15.37 -19.99 16.88
C ASP A 323 -16.22 -19.12 15.91
N LYS A 324 -16.41 -17.81 16.16
CA LYS A 324 -17.26 -16.83 15.40
C LYS A 324 -16.76 -15.33 15.31
N ALA A 325 -15.46 -14.99 15.52
CA ALA A 325 -14.75 -13.69 15.22
C ALA A 325 -15.19 -12.36 15.95
N VAL A 326 -14.61 -11.12 15.85
CA VAL A 326 -13.46 -10.44 15.12
C VAL A 326 -12.87 -9.21 15.93
N MET A 327 -11.74 -8.57 15.51
CA MET A 327 -11.31 -7.15 15.83
C MET A 327 -10.36 -6.54 14.74
N ASN A 328 -9.85 -5.28 14.88
CA ASN A 328 -9.42 -4.41 13.74
C ASN A 328 -8.24 -3.40 14.03
N GLU A 329 -7.14 -3.42 13.24
CA GLU A 329 -6.40 -2.22 12.74
C GLU A 329 -5.37 -2.57 11.62
N ARG A 330 -4.25 -1.83 11.41
CA ARG A 330 -3.19 -2.08 10.39
C ARG A 330 -2.33 -3.34 10.66
N ILE A 331 -3.00 -4.47 10.79
CA ILE A 331 -2.48 -5.76 11.18
C ILE A 331 -2.80 -6.73 10.06
N LEU A 332 -1.88 -7.61 9.69
CA LEU A 332 -2.23 -8.72 8.81
C LEU A 332 -3.08 -9.71 9.60
N MET A 333 -4.32 -9.87 9.15
CA MET A 333 -5.29 -10.75 9.75
C MET A 333 -5.45 -11.98 8.86
N PHE A 334 -5.08 -13.13 9.39
CA PHE A 334 -5.36 -14.43 8.79
C PHE A 334 -6.50 -15.08 9.57
N ILE A 335 -7.43 -15.72 8.86
CA ILE A 335 -8.59 -16.39 9.46
C ILE A 335 -8.50 -17.87 9.10
N ALA A 336 -8.44 -18.75 10.11
CA ALA A 336 -8.78 -20.15 9.89
C ALA A 336 -10.30 -20.28 9.88
N MET A 337 -10.85 -20.91 8.84
CA MET A 337 -12.29 -21.14 8.70
C MET A 337 -12.55 -22.63 8.54
N GLY A 338 -13.28 -23.21 9.49
CA GLY A 338 -13.82 -24.56 9.37
C GLY A 338 -15.15 -24.54 8.62
N ILE A 339 -15.55 -25.68 8.07
CA ILE A 339 -16.87 -25.88 7.47
C ILE A 339 -17.64 -26.85 8.37
N ASP A 340 -18.85 -26.47 8.79
CA ASP A 340 -19.73 -27.34 9.58
C ASP A 340 -20.46 -28.38 8.70
N GLU A 341 -21.11 -29.34 9.33
CA GLU A 341 -21.94 -30.36 8.67
C GLU A 341 -23.13 -29.78 7.87
N ASN A 342 -23.42 -28.48 8.05
CA ASN A 342 -24.44 -27.73 7.31
C ASN A 342 -23.84 -26.90 6.16
N ARG A 343 -22.56 -27.11 5.80
CA ARG A 343 -21.78 -26.36 4.80
C ARG A 343 -21.63 -24.86 5.10
N LYS A 344 -21.63 -24.46 6.38
CA LYS A 344 -21.41 -23.08 6.82
C LYS A 344 -19.95 -22.87 7.20
N GLY A 345 -19.35 -21.81 6.66
CA GLY A 345 -18.04 -21.35 7.09
C GLY A 345 -18.10 -20.71 8.48
N LEU A 346 -17.36 -21.29 9.43
CA LEU A 346 -17.20 -20.80 10.79
C LEU A 346 -15.73 -20.39 11.03
N PRO A 347 -15.45 -19.12 11.38
CA PRO A 347 -14.08 -18.67 11.63
C PRO A 347 -13.58 -19.18 13.00
N ILE A 348 -12.77 -20.23 12.98
CA ILE A 348 -12.31 -20.99 14.16
C ILE A 348 -11.02 -20.44 14.80
N ALA A 349 -10.28 -19.57 14.12
CA ALA A 349 -9.18 -18.80 14.72
C ALA A 349 -8.88 -17.53 13.92
N ILE A 350 -8.35 -16.52 14.61
CA ILE A 350 -7.79 -15.31 13.99
C ILE A 350 -6.36 -15.10 14.46
N PHE A 351 -5.45 -15.05 13.49
CA PHE A 351 -4.04 -14.71 13.69
C PHE A 351 -3.84 -13.25 13.29
N LEU A 352 -3.25 -12.45 14.18
CA LEU A 352 -3.07 -11.02 14.05
C LEU A 352 -1.59 -10.67 14.27
N PHE A 353 -0.91 -10.19 13.24
CA PHE A 353 0.48 -9.74 13.39
C PHE A 353 0.80 -8.45 12.61
N SER A 354 1.69 -7.63 13.17
CA SER A 354 2.16 -6.39 12.55
C SER A 354 3.37 -6.63 11.66
N ALA A 355 3.43 -6.05 10.45
CA ALA A 355 4.67 -6.09 9.67
C ALA A 355 5.83 -5.34 10.37
N PRO A 356 7.10 -5.65 10.05
CA PRO A 356 8.27 -4.99 10.62
C PRO A 356 8.26 -3.47 10.55
N LEU A 357 8.83 -2.81 11.56
CA LEU A 357 9.03 -1.35 11.59
C LEU A 357 9.89 -0.89 10.41
N GLY A 358 9.27 -0.23 9.44
CA GLY A 358 9.92 0.25 8.21
C GLY A 358 9.37 -0.37 6.92
N ALA A 359 8.58 -1.44 7.01
CA ALA A 359 7.93 -2.05 5.85
C ALA A 359 7.00 -1.06 5.13
N GLN A 360 7.21 -0.82 3.84
CA GLN A 360 6.35 0.09 3.05
C GLN A 360 4.96 -0.50 2.79
N ALA A 361 4.86 -1.83 2.76
CA ALA A 361 3.61 -2.57 2.61
C ALA A 361 3.61 -3.78 3.56
N THR A 362 2.49 -4.02 4.25
CA THR A 362 2.33 -5.16 5.15
C THR A 362 2.29 -6.48 4.38
N HIS A 363 1.46 -6.55 3.34
CA HIS A 363 1.21 -7.75 2.52
C HIS A 363 2.44 -8.32 1.81
N ALA A 364 3.53 -7.56 1.70
CA ALA A 364 4.77 -7.98 1.03
C ALA A 364 5.87 -8.43 2.01
N ASN A 365 5.61 -8.40 3.32
CA ASN A 365 6.64 -8.52 4.35
C ASN A 365 6.21 -9.40 5.54
N TYR A 366 5.49 -10.48 5.24
CA TYR A 366 5.37 -11.66 6.11
C TYR A 366 6.18 -12.80 5.52
N ASP A 367 6.83 -13.57 6.39
CA ASP A 367 7.64 -14.74 6.01
C ASP A 367 6.88 -16.04 6.35
N ARG A 368 7.56 -17.18 6.12
CA ARG A 368 7.04 -18.51 6.44
C ARG A 368 7.10 -18.75 7.95
N GLU A 369 8.12 -18.21 8.61
CA GLU A 369 8.51 -18.44 10.00
C GLU A 369 7.43 -17.90 10.96
N ILE A 370 6.98 -16.67 10.77
CA ILE A 370 5.87 -16.05 11.52
C ILE A 370 4.59 -16.87 11.37
N LEU A 371 4.26 -17.27 10.13
CA LEU A 371 3.06 -18.08 9.89
C LEU A 371 3.16 -19.46 10.57
N TYR A 372 4.31 -20.11 10.48
CA TYR A 372 4.58 -21.38 11.15
C TYR A 372 4.50 -21.25 12.68
N GLU A 373 5.06 -20.19 13.29
CA GLU A 373 4.95 -19.93 14.72
C GLU A 373 3.50 -19.70 15.18
N LEU A 374 2.73 -18.91 14.44
CA LEU A 374 1.33 -18.61 14.75
C LEU A 374 0.44 -19.85 14.62
N LEU A 375 0.59 -20.61 13.53
CA LEU A 375 -0.12 -21.86 13.29
C LEU A 375 0.28 -22.94 14.31
N LYS A 376 1.58 -23.05 14.66
CA LYS A 376 2.07 -23.97 15.68
C LYS A 376 1.50 -23.60 17.05
N SER A 377 1.50 -22.33 17.43
CA SER A 377 0.93 -21.87 18.71
C SER A 377 -0.57 -22.20 18.81
N TRP A 378 -1.29 -22.20 17.69
CA TRP A 378 -2.69 -22.63 17.62
C TRP A 378 -2.85 -24.14 17.70
N LYS A 379 -2.01 -24.93 17.00
CA LYS A 379 -1.94 -26.38 17.15
C LYS A 379 -1.66 -26.78 18.60
N ASP A 380 -0.59 -26.26 19.19
CA ASP A 380 -0.19 -26.50 20.59
C ASP A 380 -1.34 -26.13 21.57
N HIS A 381 -2.09 -25.05 21.29
CA HIS A 381 -3.26 -24.66 22.07
C HIS A 381 -4.40 -25.67 21.95
N LEU A 382 -4.76 -26.10 20.74
CA LEU A 382 -5.82 -27.09 20.52
C LEU A 382 -5.46 -28.44 21.16
N GLU A 383 -4.22 -28.90 20.97
CA GLU A 383 -3.73 -30.16 21.56
C GLU A 383 -3.79 -30.13 23.09
N LYS A 384 -3.39 -29.01 23.70
CA LYS A 384 -3.49 -28.79 25.15
C LYS A 384 -4.94 -28.65 25.64
N LYS A 385 -5.83 -28.02 24.87
CA LYS A 385 -7.24 -27.78 25.21
C LYS A 385 -8.06 -29.07 25.19
N PHE A 386 -7.82 -29.94 24.21
CA PHE A 386 -8.59 -31.17 24.00
C PHE A 386 -7.89 -32.45 24.46
N SER A 387 -6.60 -32.38 24.83
CA SER A 387 -5.76 -33.53 25.21
C SER A 387 -5.60 -34.59 24.10
N THR A 388 -5.70 -34.16 22.84
CA THR A 388 -5.65 -34.98 21.62
C THR A 388 -4.79 -34.28 20.57
N ALA A 389 -3.95 -35.03 19.84
CA ALA A 389 -3.17 -34.47 18.73
C ALA A 389 -4.08 -33.81 17.67
N PHE A 390 -3.70 -32.64 17.17
CA PHE A 390 -4.49 -31.86 16.21
C PHE A 390 -3.81 -31.85 14.85
N THR A 391 -4.36 -32.62 13.92
CA THR A 391 -3.97 -32.61 12.50
C THR A 391 -5.24 -32.49 11.67
N PRO A 392 -5.42 -31.40 10.89
CA PRO A 392 -6.52 -31.30 9.95
C PRO A 392 -6.31 -32.27 8.79
N THR A 393 -7.37 -32.88 8.26
CA THR A 393 -7.28 -33.83 7.14
C THR A 393 -6.99 -33.13 5.81
N CYS A 394 -7.67 -32.01 5.55
CA CYS A 394 -7.59 -31.24 4.32
C CYS A 394 -7.59 -29.74 4.65
N ILE A 395 -6.84 -28.94 3.89
CA ILE A 395 -6.81 -27.49 4.00
C ILE A 395 -6.94 -26.89 2.60
N ILE A 396 -7.73 -25.81 2.45
CA ILE A 396 -7.74 -24.98 1.24
C ILE A 396 -7.09 -23.62 1.52
N THR A 397 -6.19 -23.17 0.64
CA THR A 397 -5.51 -21.88 0.73
C THR A 397 -5.52 -21.14 -0.62
N ASP A 398 -5.17 -19.85 -0.62
CA ASP A 398 -4.79 -19.15 -1.86
C ASP A 398 -3.39 -19.58 -2.33
N THR A 399 -2.96 -19.05 -3.48
CA THR A 399 -1.74 -19.46 -4.18
C THR A 399 -0.45 -18.90 -3.55
N ASP A 400 -0.46 -18.58 -2.26
CA ASP A 400 0.69 -18.02 -1.55
C ASP A 400 1.66 -19.13 -1.12
N VAL A 401 2.93 -18.97 -1.49
CA VAL A 401 3.96 -20.00 -1.29
C VAL A 401 4.47 -20.05 0.16
N CYS A 402 4.44 -18.92 0.89
CA CYS A 402 4.82 -18.87 2.30
C CYS A 402 3.78 -19.58 3.18
N LYS A 403 2.49 -19.40 2.90
CA LYS A 403 1.37 -20.12 3.53
C LYS A 403 1.46 -21.62 3.25
N GLN A 404 1.60 -22.02 1.98
CA GLN A 404 1.73 -23.44 1.61
C GLN A 404 2.88 -24.12 2.39
N ASN A 405 4.07 -23.50 2.43
CA ASN A 405 5.18 -23.98 3.25
C ASN A 405 4.83 -24.09 4.73
N ALA A 406 4.29 -23.04 5.34
CA ALA A 406 4.02 -23.01 6.78
C ALA A 406 3.02 -24.10 7.21
N LEU A 407 2.03 -24.40 6.37
CA LEU A 407 1.06 -25.47 6.57
C LEU A 407 1.71 -26.85 6.49
N ILE A 408 2.45 -27.12 5.41
CA ILE A 408 3.10 -28.43 5.16
C ILE A 408 4.22 -28.73 6.16
N CYS A 409 5.01 -27.73 6.56
CA CYS A 409 6.00 -27.88 7.63
C CYS A 409 5.40 -28.21 9.00
N LEU A 410 4.15 -27.83 9.28
CA LEU A 410 3.48 -28.06 10.58
C LEU A 410 2.67 -29.37 10.62
N TRP A 411 2.14 -29.78 9.46
CA TRP A 411 1.32 -30.97 9.28
C TRP A 411 1.66 -31.64 7.95
N ALA A 412 2.74 -32.42 7.91
CA ALA A 412 3.24 -33.06 6.69
C ALA A 412 2.20 -33.93 5.93
N ASN A 413 1.20 -34.46 6.63
CA ASN A 413 0.20 -35.39 6.10
C ASN A 413 -1.16 -34.74 5.77
N ILE A 414 -1.25 -33.40 5.65
CA ILE A 414 -2.48 -32.76 5.16
C ILE A 414 -2.71 -33.10 3.68
N ILE A 415 -3.95 -33.00 3.21
CA ILE A 415 -4.22 -32.75 1.78
C ILE A 415 -4.34 -31.23 1.61
N LEU A 416 -3.33 -30.60 0.99
CA LEU A 416 -3.34 -29.17 0.72
C LEU A 416 -3.90 -28.89 -0.67
N LEU A 417 -5.02 -28.16 -0.72
CA LEU A 417 -5.68 -27.71 -1.94
C LEU A 417 -5.48 -26.19 -2.16
N LEU A 418 -5.41 -25.79 -3.42
CA LEU A 418 -5.37 -24.38 -3.83
C LEU A 418 -6.75 -23.94 -4.33
N CYS A 419 -7.15 -22.74 -3.93
CA CYS A 419 -8.41 -22.12 -4.31
C CYS A 419 -8.51 -21.90 -5.83
N LYS A 420 -9.47 -22.58 -6.48
CA LYS A 420 -9.78 -22.52 -7.92
C LYS A 420 -9.92 -21.07 -8.42
N PHE A 421 -10.52 -20.18 -7.63
CA PHE A 421 -10.63 -18.75 -7.94
C PHE A 421 -9.25 -18.09 -8.05
N HIS A 422 -8.37 -18.27 -7.06
CA HIS A 422 -7.03 -17.69 -7.07
C HIS A 422 -6.17 -18.27 -8.21
N VAL A 423 -6.24 -19.58 -8.48
CA VAL A 423 -5.54 -20.22 -9.60
C VAL A 423 -6.01 -19.65 -10.95
N THR A 424 -7.33 -19.56 -11.19
CA THR A 424 -7.88 -18.99 -12.43
C THR A 424 -7.64 -17.48 -12.56
N GLN A 425 -7.51 -16.74 -11.45
CA GLN A 425 -7.11 -15.33 -11.46
C GLN A 425 -5.61 -15.18 -11.82
N CYS A 426 -4.72 -16.04 -11.30
CA CYS A 426 -3.32 -16.09 -11.72
C CYS A 426 -3.18 -16.38 -13.23
N TRP A 427 -3.92 -17.36 -13.74
CA TRP A 427 -3.96 -17.66 -15.17
C TRP A 427 -4.53 -16.50 -15.99
N THR A 428 -5.60 -15.87 -15.52
CA THR A 428 -6.22 -14.69 -16.15
C THR A 428 -5.27 -13.50 -16.21
N ASN A 429 -4.52 -13.23 -15.15
CA ASN A 429 -3.54 -12.15 -15.12
C ASN A 429 -2.32 -12.47 -16.03
N SER A 430 -1.87 -13.72 -16.07
CA SER A 430 -0.89 -14.19 -17.07
C SER A 430 -1.40 -13.98 -18.51
N ARG A 431 -2.63 -14.37 -18.80
CA ARG A 431 -3.26 -14.25 -20.13
C ARG A 431 -3.42 -12.79 -20.54
N LYS A 432 -3.94 -11.93 -19.65
CA LYS A 432 -4.04 -10.46 -19.85
C LYS A 432 -2.67 -9.84 -20.16
N ALA A 433 -1.63 -10.19 -19.41
CA ALA A 433 -0.29 -9.64 -19.58
C ALA A 433 0.45 -10.13 -20.84
N LYS A 434 0.29 -11.41 -21.21
CA LYS A 434 1.04 -12.04 -22.30
C LYS A 434 0.33 -11.95 -23.66
N VAL A 435 -0.99 -12.14 -23.71
CA VAL A 435 -1.81 -12.21 -24.95
C VAL A 435 -2.18 -10.81 -25.44
N THR A 436 -1.14 -10.04 -25.77
CA THR A 436 -1.27 -8.65 -26.25
C THR A 436 -1.80 -8.56 -27.68
N GLY A 437 -2.60 -7.52 -27.95
CA GLY A 437 -3.28 -7.28 -29.23
C GLY A 437 -4.48 -6.33 -29.04
N LYS A 438 -4.98 -5.75 -30.13
CA LYS A 438 -6.20 -4.92 -30.11
C LYS A 438 -7.43 -5.77 -29.75
N GLN A 439 -8.47 -5.16 -29.18
CA GLN A 439 -9.67 -5.87 -28.74
C GLN A 439 -10.53 -6.34 -29.93
N GLU A 440 -10.55 -5.55 -31.01
CA GLU A 440 -11.22 -5.83 -32.28
C GLU A 440 -10.53 -6.93 -33.13
N ASP A 441 -9.35 -7.44 -32.73
CA ASP A 441 -8.69 -8.53 -33.46
C ASP A 441 -9.44 -9.85 -33.21
N VAL A 442 -10.19 -10.30 -34.22
CA VAL A 442 -10.90 -11.59 -34.22
C VAL A 442 -9.99 -12.77 -33.88
N ILE A 443 -8.70 -12.71 -34.25
CA ILE A 443 -7.70 -13.73 -33.93
C ILE A 443 -7.41 -13.72 -32.41
N LYS A 444 -7.38 -12.54 -31.77
CA LYS A 444 -7.25 -12.43 -30.31
C LYS A 444 -8.47 -12.99 -29.59
N ALA A 445 -9.68 -12.71 -30.09
CA ALA A 445 -10.91 -13.24 -29.50
C ALA A 445 -10.94 -14.78 -29.53
N ASP A 446 -10.62 -15.40 -30.68
CA ASP A 446 -10.51 -16.86 -30.81
C ASP A 446 -9.43 -17.45 -29.91
N ILE A 447 -8.21 -16.89 -29.92
CA ILE A 447 -7.10 -17.33 -29.06
C ILE A 447 -7.48 -17.26 -27.57
N VAL A 448 -8.11 -16.17 -27.11
CA VAL A 448 -8.50 -16.01 -25.71
C VAL A 448 -9.64 -16.96 -25.35
N LYS A 449 -10.62 -17.20 -26.24
CA LYS A 449 -11.67 -18.21 -26.04
C LYS A 449 -11.08 -19.61 -25.92
N ARG A 450 -10.13 -19.96 -26.79
CA ARG A 450 -9.48 -21.28 -26.80
C ARG A 450 -8.62 -21.50 -25.54
N LEU A 451 -7.87 -20.49 -25.11
CA LEU A 451 -7.12 -20.54 -23.84
C LEU A 451 -8.04 -20.67 -22.62
N LYS A 452 -9.16 -19.92 -22.54
CA LYS A 452 -10.18 -20.12 -21.49
C LYS A 452 -10.73 -21.56 -21.47
N SER A 453 -10.94 -22.17 -22.65
CA SER A 453 -11.43 -23.55 -22.75
C SER A 453 -10.38 -24.59 -22.34
N LEU A 454 -9.10 -24.37 -22.63
CA LEU A 454 -8.00 -25.19 -22.08
C LEU A 454 -7.98 -25.08 -20.55
N GLU A 455 -8.00 -23.85 -20.02
CA GLU A 455 -7.96 -23.58 -18.58
C GLU A 455 -9.09 -24.28 -17.82
N GLN A 456 -10.34 -24.17 -18.28
CA GLN A 456 -11.47 -24.88 -17.66
C GLN A 456 -11.25 -26.40 -17.64
N ARG A 457 -10.90 -27.00 -18.80
CA ARG A 457 -10.68 -28.45 -18.92
C ARG A 457 -9.54 -28.96 -18.04
N LEU A 458 -8.50 -28.16 -17.81
CA LEU A 458 -7.40 -28.53 -16.92
C LEU A 458 -7.84 -28.67 -15.45
N LEU A 459 -8.77 -27.85 -14.99
CA LEU A 459 -9.33 -27.93 -13.63
C LEU A 459 -10.15 -29.21 -13.43
N GLU A 460 -10.80 -29.69 -14.49
CA GLU A 460 -11.68 -30.87 -14.52
C GLU A 460 -10.90 -32.20 -14.66
N MET A 461 -9.60 -32.16 -14.99
CA MET A 461 -8.81 -33.38 -15.23
C MET A 461 -8.50 -34.16 -13.95
N VAL A 462 -8.59 -35.49 -14.07
CA VAL A 462 -8.29 -36.47 -13.01
C VAL A 462 -7.00 -37.25 -13.29
N LYS A 463 -6.47 -37.22 -14.51
CA LYS A 463 -5.16 -37.80 -14.88
C LYS A 463 -4.21 -36.69 -15.35
N HIS A 464 -2.97 -36.69 -14.83
CA HIS A 464 -1.96 -35.67 -15.18
C HIS A 464 -1.50 -35.78 -16.63
N GLU A 465 -1.34 -37.01 -17.13
CA GLU A 465 -0.94 -37.30 -18.51
C GLU A 465 -1.92 -36.68 -19.53
N ASP A 466 -3.23 -36.81 -19.30
CA ASP A 466 -4.26 -36.20 -20.14
C ASP A 466 -4.18 -34.66 -20.11
N ALA A 467 -3.97 -34.07 -18.93
CA ALA A 467 -3.80 -32.63 -18.78
C ALA A 467 -2.55 -32.11 -19.53
N MET A 468 -1.43 -32.84 -19.45
CA MET A 468 -0.21 -32.56 -20.22
C MET A 468 -0.41 -32.74 -21.73
N LEU A 469 -1.17 -33.75 -22.16
CA LEU A 469 -1.53 -33.99 -23.54
C LEU A 469 -2.37 -32.84 -24.12
N LEU A 470 -3.35 -32.30 -23.37
CA LEU A 470 -4.12 -31.13 -23.79
C LEU A 470 -3.22 -29.90 -24.01
N ILE A 471 -2.29 -29.64 -23.09
CA ILE A 471 -1.37 -28.51 -23.22
C ILE A 471 -0.43 -28.70 -24.41
N HIS A 472 0.03 -29.93 -24.67
CA HIS A 472 0.83 -30.23 -25.87
C HIS A 472 0.04 -30.01 -27.16
N GLN A 473 -1.23 -30.45 -27.24
CA GLN A 473 -2.10 -30.21 -28.40
C GLN A 473 -2.25 -28.70 -28.68
N GLU A 474 -2.51 -27.89 -27.66
CA GLU A 474 -2.61 -26.43 -27.80
C GLU A 474 -1.27 -25.77 -28.15
N GLN A 475 -0.15 -26.29 -27.63
CA GLN A 475 1.18 -25.82 -27.99
C GLN A 475 1.50 -26.10 -29.47
N VAL A 476 1.11 -27.26 -30.00
CA VAL A 476 1.22 -27.61 -31.43
C VAL A 476 0.31 -26.75 -32.29
N TYR A 477 -0.93 -26.49 -31.85
CA TYR A 477 -1.86 -25.59 -32.54
C TYR A 477 -1.28 -24.17 -32.68
N PHE A 478 -0.86 -23.53 -31.58
CA PHE A 478 -0.32 -22.17 -31.65
C PHE A 478 1.05 -22.10 -32.36
N ARG A 479 1.89 -23.15 -32.32
CA ARG A 479 3.09 -23.23 -33.17
C ARG A 479 2.74 -23.25 -34.66
N THR A 480 1.79 -24.10 -35.06
CA THR A 480 1.32 -24.18 -36.45
C THR A 480 0.73 -22.86 -36.92
N LEU A 481 -0.10 -22.23 -36.08
CA LEU A 481 -0.68 -20.90 -36.35
C LEU A 481 0.40 -19.80 -36.43
N GLN A 482 1.48 -19.91 -35.64
CA GLN A 482 2.64 -19.00 -35.73
C GLN A 482 3.44 -19.17 -37.02
N THR A 483 3.57 -20.39 -37.54
CA THR A 483 4.17 -20.65 -38.87
C THR A 483 3.30 -20.09 -39.99
N GLN A 484 1.97 -20.17 -39.87
CA GLN A 484 1.03 -19.59 -40.85
C GLN A 484 0.95 -18.05 -40.78
N LYS A 485 1.08 -17.47 -39.59
CA LYS A 485 0.97 -16.02 -39.33
C LYS A 485 2.20 -15.48 -38.58
N PRO A 486 3.39 -15.52 -39.20
CA PRO A 486 4.64 -15.13 -38.55
C PRO A 486 4.62 -13.66 -38.11
N GLY A 487 5.20 -13.38 -36.95
CA GLY A 487 5.26 -12.03 -36.37
C GLY A 487 3.99 -11.57 -35.63
N ASN A 488 2.88 -12.32 -35.67
CA ASN A 488 1.70 -11.98 -34.86
C ASN A 488 2.04 -12.10 -33.35
N LYS A 489 1.91 -10.97 -32.63
CA LYS A 489 2.26 -10.85 -31.21
C LYS A 489 1.32 -11.64 -30.29
N THR A 490 0.06 -11.78 -30.67
CA THR A 490 -0.98 -12.45 -29.89
C THR A 490 -0.76 -13.97 -29.86
N ILE A 491 -0.39 -14.58 -30.99
CA ILE A 491 0.00 -16.00 -31.04
C ILE A 491 1.28 -16.24 -30.21
N LYS A 492 2.28 -15.35 -30.31
CA LYS A 492 3.46 -15.42 -29.44
C LYS A 492 3.07 -15.29 -27.95
N GLY A 493 2.11 -14.45 -27.63
CA GLY A 493 1.54 -14.30 -26.29
C GLY A 493 0.86 -15.56 -25.77
N ALA A 494 0.12 -16.27 -26.62
CA ALA A 494 -0.51 -17.55 -26.29
C ALA A 494 0.52 -18.63 -25.96
N LEU A 495 1.57 -18.76 -26.79
CA LEU A 495 2.69 -19.68 -26.53
C LEU A 495 3.41 -19.35 -25.22
N LEU A 496 3.62 -18.06 -24.90
CA LEU A 496 4.20 -17.63 -23.63
C LEU A 496 3.27 -17.89 -22.42
N HIS A 497 1.94 -17.91 -22.62
CA HIS A 497 0.99 -18.30 -21.57
C HIS A 497 1.00 -19.81 -21.35
N ILE A 498 1.07 -20.62 -22.42
CA ILE A 498 1.28 -22.07 -22.30
C ILE A 498 2.59 -22.41 -21.58
N MET A 499 3.69 -21.74 -21.90
CA MET A 499 4.95 -21.91 -21.15
C MET A 499 4.76 -21.57 -19.67
N TYR A 500 4.08 -20.47 -19.34
CA TYR A 500 3.75 -20.15 -17.96
C TYR A 500 2.89 -21.21 -17.25
N LEU A 501 1.92 -21.83 -17.93
CA LEU A 501 1.16 -22.96 -17.37
C LEU A 501 2.07 -24.15 -17.07
N LEU A 502 2.88 -24.57 -18.06
CA LEU A 502 3.86 -25.66 -17.90
C LEU A 502 4.83 -25.40 -16.75
N ASP A 503 5.47 -24.23 -16.75
CA ASP A 503 6.49 -23.85 -15.79
C ASP A 503 5.95 -23.74 -14.35
N ASN A 504 4.73 -23.21 -14.14
CA ASN A 504 4.28 -22.81 -12.79
C ASN A 504 3.19 -23.70 -12.19
N TRP A 505 2.43 -24.44 -13.01
CA TRP A 505 1.21 -25.13 -12.57
C TRP A 505 1.19 -26.63 -12.86
N MET A 506 1.98 -27.09 -13.85
CA MET A 506 1.91 -28.47 -14.37
C MET A 506 2.99 -29.43 -13.88
N LEU A 507 3.85 -29.01 -12.94
CA LEU A 507 4.55 -29.99 -12.10
C LEU A 507 3.49 -30.87 -11.43
N GLU A 508 3.59 -32.20 -11.53
CA GLU A 508 2.50 -33.12 -11.15
C GLU A 508 2.01 -32.87 -9.72
N ALA A 509 2.94 -32.78 -8.79
CA ALA A 509 2.70 -32.37 -7.40
C ALA A 509 1.89 -31.08 -7.24
N THR A 510 2.17 -30.05 -8.05
CA THR A 510 1.41 -28.79 -8.06
C THR A 510 0.05 -28.96 -8.73
N TRP A 511 -0.03 -29.70 -9.83
CA TRP A 511 -1.30 -30.00 -10.51
C TRP A 511 -2.25 -30.80 -9.61
N LYS A 512 -1.72 -31.73 -8.80
CA LYS A 512 -2.48 -32.50 -7.81
C LYS A 512 -3.20 -31.60 -6.80
N SER A 513 -2.69 -30.41 -6.44
CA SER A 513 -3.32 -29.53 -5.44
C SER A 513 -4.42 -28.60 -5.95
N TRP A 514 -4.62 -28.45 -7.27
CA TRP A 514 -5.68 -27.58 -7.83
C TRP A 514 -6.64 -28.26 -8.81
N SER A 515 -6.36 -29.50 -9.21
CA SER A 515 -7.17 -30.29 -10.15
C SER A 515 -8.26 -31.13 -9.48
N ALA A 516 -9.15 -31.70 -10.29
CA ALA A 516 -10.15 -32.67 -9.82
C ALA A 516 -9.54 -33.93 -9.18
N TYR A 517 -8.26 -34.27 -9.45
CA TYR A 517 -7.55 -35.33 -8.74
C TYR A 517 -7.46 -35.06 -7.23
N GLY A 518 -6.93 -33.90 -6.84
CA GLY A 518 -6.81 -33.54 -5.43
C GLY A 518 -8.15 -33.38 -4.75
N ARG A 519 -9.17 -32.89 -5.48
CA ARG A 519 -10.56 -32.85 -5.00
C ARG A 519 -11.08 -34.24 -4.67
N LYS A 520 -10.87 -35.23 -5.54
CA LYS A 520 -11.28 -36.64 -5.30
C LYS A 520 -10.51 -37.29 -4.15
N GLN A 521 -9.19 -37.08 -4.07
CA GLN A 521 -8.38 -37.59 -2.95
C GLN A 521 -8.81 -36.97 -1.61
N ALA A 522 -9.06 -35.65 -1.56
CA ALA A 522 -9.62 -35.00 -0.37
C ALA A 522 -10.98 -35.58 0.02
N ALA A 523 -11.86 -35.83 -0.96
CA ALA A 523 -13.20 -36.39 -0.75
C ALA A 523 -13.14 -37.79 -0.12
N ALA A 524 -12.28 -38.66 -0.65
CA ALA A 524 -12.07 -40.02 -0.15
C ALA A 524 -11.62 -40.03 1.32
N VAL A 525 -10.64 -39.20 1.69
CA VAL A 525 -10.13 -39.15 3.09
C VAL A 525 -11.07 -38.39 4.04
N LEU A 526 -11.91 -37.49 3.52
CA LEU A 526 -12.98 -36.83 4.30
C LEU A 526 -14.28 -37.67 4.40
N ALA A 527 -14.39 -38.77 3.65
CA ALA A 527 -15.59 -39.59 3.52
C ALA A 527 -16.85 -38.80 3.06
N VAL A 528 -16.66 -37.91 2.07
CA VAL A 528 -17.73 -37.12 1.42
C VAL A 528 -17.64 -37.26 -0.10
N GLU A 529 -18.66 -36.83 -0.83
CA GLU A 529 -18.60 -36.77 -2.30
C GLU A 529 -17.60 -35.70 -2.78
N PRO A 530 -16.97 -35.85 -3.97
CA PRO A 530 -16.08 -34.83 -4.53
C PRO A 530 -16.74 -33.46 -4.60
N GLU A 531 -18.03 -33.42 -4.92
CA GLU A 531 -18.88 -32.23 -5.03
C GLU A 531 -18.97 -31.43 -3.72
N ASP A 532 -18.75 -32.08 -2.58
CA ASP A 532 -18.86 -31.49 -1.25
C ASP A 532 -17.52 -30.92 -0.76
N VAL A 533 -16.40 -31.33 -1.37
CA VAL A 533 -15.09 -30.70 -1.16
C VAL A 533 -15.09 -29.32 -1.82
N LEU A 534 -14.88 -28.27 -1.00
CA LEU A 534 -14.80 -26.89 -1.48
C LEU A 534 -13.66 -26.71 -2.50
N THR A 535 -13.98 -26.10 -3.63
CA THR A 535 -12.99 -25.65 -4.62
C THR A 535 -12.56 -24.20 -4.43
N THR A 536 -13.26 -23.41 -3.60
CA THR A 536 -13.09 -21.97 -3.51
C THR A 536 -13.18 -21.45 -2.07
N THR A 537 -12.53 -20.32 -1.80
CA THR A 537 -12.59 -19.60 -0.53
C THR A 537 -13.85 -18.75 -0.37
N ASN A 538 -14.95 -19.05 -1.09
CA ASN A 538 -16.14 -18.18 -1.16
C ASN A 538 -16.77 -17.85 0.20
N HIS A 539 -16.70 -18.76 1.18
CA HIS A 539 -17.14 -18.48 2.55
C HIS A 539 -16.26 -17.41 3.23
N LEU A 540 -14.94 -17.51 3.04
CA LEU A 540 -13.97 -16.54 3.53
C LEU A 540 -14.06 -15.21 2.78
N GLU A 541 -14.29 -15.20 1.47
CA GLU A 541 -14.46 -13.94 0.72
C GLU A 541 -15.79 -13.24 1.04
N ARG A 542 -16.87 -13.99 1.23
CA ARG A 542 -18.14 -13.44 1.73
C ARG A 542 -17.98 -12.88 3.15
N PHE A 543 -17.23 -13.57 4.01
CA PHE A 543 -16.89 -13.09 5.34
C PHE A 543 -16.01 -11.83 5.27
N ASN A 544 -14.99 -11.80 4.41
CA ASN A 544 -14.15 -10.63 4.13
C ASN A 544 -14.99 -9.46 3.62
N GLY A 545 -15.99 -9.69 2.75
CA GLY A 545 -16.90 -8.66 2.25
C GLY A 545 -17.76 -8.05 3.34
N ILE A 546 -18.37 -8.89 4.20
CA ILE A 546 -19.14 -8.43 5.36
C ILE A 546 -18.22 -7.69 6.35
N LEU A 547 -17.05 -8.24 6.65
CA LEU A 547 -16.10 -7.68 7.59
C LEU A 547 -15.55 -6.34 7.08
N LYS A 548 -15.06 -6.25 5.84
CA LYS A 548 -14.54 -5.00 5.24
C LYS A 548 -15.65 -3.96 5.06
N GLY A 549 -16.78 -4.36 4.46
CA GLY A 549 -17.82 -3.44 4.00
C GLY A 549 -18.85 -3.02 5.06
N LYS A 550 -19.25 -3.93 5.96
CA LYS A 550 -20.23 -3.66 7.02
C LYS A 550 -19.55 -3.37 8.36
N GLU A 551 -18.78 -4.32 8.88
CA GLU A 551 -18.26 -4.22 10.27
C GLU A 551 -17.14 -3.19 10.38
N ILE A 552 -16.01 -3.38 9.68
CA ILE A 552 -14.92 -2.40 9.56
C ILE A 552 -15.42 -1.13 8.88
N GLY A 553 -16.29 -1.26 7.87
CA GLY A 553 -16.91 -0.15 7.13
C GLY A 553 -17.55 0.92 8.03
N ALA A 554 -18.23 0.50 9.10
CA ALA A 554 -18.80 1.41 10.11
C ALA A 554 -17.75 2.24 10.87
N TRP A 555 -16.49 1.80 10.92
CA TRP A 555 -15.35 2.52 11.52
C TRP A 555 -14.47 3.23 10.47
N LEU A 556 -14.76 3.11 9.17
CA LEU A 556 -14.04 3.84 8.12
C LEU A 556 -14.57 5.28 8.00
N HIS A 557 -13.77 6.27 8.38
CA HIS A 557 -14.12 7.67 8.14
C HIS A 557 -13.85 8.05 6.68
N SER A 558 -14.91 8.13 5.87
CA SER A 558 -14.85 8.58 4.47
C SER A 558 -13.91 7.73 3.60
N GLY A 559 -14.15 6.40 3.58
CA GLY A 559 -13.38 5.45 2.76
C GLY A 559 -11.93 5.25 3.24
N ARG A 560 -11.62 5.57 4.50
CA ARG A 560 -10.30 5.42 5.11
C ARG A 560 -10.43 4.90 6.53
N CYS A 561 -9.51 4.03 6.95
CA CYS A 561 -9.40 3.62 8.36
C CYS A 561 -9.19 4.86 9.26
N LEU A 562 -9.41 4.69 10.56
CA LEU A 562 -9.12 5.69 11.62
C LEU A 562 -7.60 5.94 11.84
N CYS A 563 -6.81 5.84 10.77
CA CYS A 563 -5.45 6.37 10.68
C CYS A 563 -5.41 7.81 11.22
N PHE A 564 -4.38 8.12 12.01
CA PHE A 564 -4.19 9.45 12.60
C PHE A 564 -4.33 10.54 11.53
N ASN A 565 -5.11 11.57 11.87
CA ASN A 565 -5.83 12.43 10.92
C ASN A 565 -4.97 12.90 9.72
N ARG A 566 -5.16 12.29 8.54
CA ARG A 566 -4.47 12.71 7.29
C ARG A 566 -4.75 14.17 6.93
N ARG A 567 -5.92 14.72 7.25
CA ARG A 567 -6.17 16.17 7.08
C ARG A 567 -5.29 16.96 8.04
N GLY A 568 -5.26 16.61 9.33
CA GLY A 568 -4.36 17.22 10.32
C GLY A 568 -2.87 17.14 9.97
N TYR A 569 -2.42 16.04 9.35
CA TYR A 569 -1.06 15.93 8.79
C TYR A 569 -0.86 16.84 7.56
N GLN A 570 -1.86 16.97 6.68
CA GLN A 570 -1.82 17.92 5.57
C GLN A 570 -1.94 19.39 6.02
N ASP A 571 -2.66 19.68 7.09
CA ASP A 571 -2.78 21.00 7.73
C ASP A 571 -1.45 21.37 8.41
N TRP A 572 -0.80 20.40 9.08
CA TRP A 572 0.53 20.54 9.68
C TRP A 572 1.63 20.70 8.62
N LEU A 573 1.62 19.89 7.55
CA LEU A 573 2.51 20.09 6.39
C LEU A 573 2.26 21.46 5.74
N GLY A 574 1.00 21.81 5.54
CA GLY A 574 0.56 23.08 4.98
C GLY A 574 1.12 24.23 5.81
N ALA A 575 0.87 24.27 7.11
CA ALA A 575 1.41 25.27 8.03
C ALA A 575 2.95 25.30 8.06
N ARG A 576 3.60 24.14 8.24
CA ARG A 576 5.07 24.02 8.38
C ARG A 576 5.83 24.44 7.12
N PHE A 577 5.27 24.22 5.93
CA PHE A 577 5.90 24.61 4.67
C PHE A 577 5.34 25.91 4.07
N ARG A 578 4.28 26.51 4.62
CA ARG A 578 3.71 27.79 4.16
C ARG A 578 4.73 28.91 4.15
N GLU A 579 5.54 29.01 5.20
CA GLU A 579 6.55 30.06 5.34
C GLU A 579 7.72 29.85 4.35
N ALA A 580 8.20 28.61 4.23
CA ALA A 580 9.20 28.22 3.22
C ALA A 580 8.70 28.41 1.77
N ALA A 581 7.38 28.35 1.56
CA ALA A 581 6.71 28.65 0.29
C ALA A 581 6.32 30.13 0.11
N GLY A 582 6.82 31.05 0.96
CA GLY A 582 6.58 32.48 0.83
C GLY A 582 5.16 32.95 1.19
N GLY A 583 4.48 32.18 2.04
CA GLY A 583 3.10 32.44 2.49
C GLY A 583 2.03 31.66 1.70
N GLY A 584 2.39 31.02 0.58
CA GLY A 584 1.49 30.18 -0.20
C GLY A 584 1.24 28.81 0.43
N ASP A 585 0.04 28.26 0.27
CA ASP A 585 -0.20 26.86 0.63
C ASP A 585 0.38 25.93 -0.44
N VAL A 586 1.26 25.00 -0.04
CA VAL A 586 1.99 24.13 -0.97
C VAL A 586 1.06 23.24 -1.80
N PHE A 587 -0.11 22.86 -1.28
CA PHE A 587 -1.07 22.05 -2.03
C PHE A 587 -1.81 22.88 -3.07
N GLU A 588 -2.25 24.10 -2.73
CA GLU A 588 -2.84 25.03 -3.70
C GLU A 588 -1.81 25.53 -4.71
N MET A 589 -0.55 25.75 -4.35
CA MET A 589 0.53 26.03 -5.32
C MET A 589 0.77 24.86 -6.27
N LYS A 590 0.77 23.61 -5.78
CA LYS A 590 0.91 22.42 -6.64
C LYS A 590 -0.29 22.25 -7.57
N LYS A 591 -1.50 22.49 -7.07
CA LYS A 591 -2.76 22.46 -7.83
C LYS A 591 -2.79 23.56 -8.88
N ALA A 592 -2.51 24.81 -8.52
CA ALA A 592 -2.38 25.93 -9.44
C ALA A 592 -1.30 25.67 -10.51
N LEU A 593 -0.16 25.05 -10.17
CA LEU A 593 0.85 24.64 -11.16
C LEU A 593 0.37 23.49 -12.07
N GLN A 594 -0.49 22.58 -11.59
CA GLN A 594 -1.12 21.55 -12.41
C GLN A 594 -2.21 22.12 -13.32
N GLU A 595 -3.00 23.08 -12.83
CA GLU A 595 -4.01 23.83 -13.57
C GLU A 595 -3.37 24.76 -14.60
N GLU A 596 -2.27 25.45 -14.26
CA GLU A 596 -1.44 26.22 -15.20
C GLU A 596 -0.85 25.29 -16.28
N ARG A 597 -0.26 24.15 -15.90
CA ARG A 597 0.23 23.15 -16.86
C ARG A 597 -0.89 22.59 -17.74
N ARG A 598 -2.12 22.47 -17.24
CA ARG A 598 -3.29 22.04 -18.01
C ARG A 598 -3.75 23.14 -18.97
N ALA A 599 -4.00 24.35 -18.47
CA ALA A 599 -4.39 25.51 -19.25
C ALA A 599 -3.35 25.85 -20.34
N ARG A 600 -2.06 25.75 -20.00
CA ARG A 600 -0.96 25.87 -20.96
C ARG A 600 -0.97 24.77 -22.01
N ARG A 601 -1.13 23.50 -21.63
CA ARG A 601 -1.35 22.40 -22.58
C ARG A 601 -2.65 22.53 -23.38
N GLU A 602 -3.62 23.31 -22.93
CA GLU A 602 -4.89 23.56 -23.63
C GLU A 602 -4.80 24.78 -24.56
N ALA A 603 -3.98 25.78 -24.23
CA ALA A 603 -3.61 26.89 -25.12
C ALA A 603 -2.56 26.50 -26.17
N GLU A 604 -1.65 25.56 -25.86
CA GLU A 604 -0.67 25.00 -26.80
C GLU A 604 -1.31 24.01 -27.81
N LYS A 605 -2.58 23.59 -27.60
CA LYS A 605 -3.38 22.78 -28.56
C LYS A 605 -3.89 23.64 -29.74
N ARG A 606 -2.98 24.16 -30.58
CA ARG A 606 -3.36 24.88 -31.81
C ARG A 606 -4.23 24.02 -32.73
N TYR A 607 -5.14 24.68 -33.43
CA TYR A 607 -6.11 24.03 -34.31
C TYR A 607 -5.63 24.02 -35.77
N CYS A 608 -6.04 23.00 -36.52
CA CYS A 608 -5.79 22.92 -37.96
C CYS A 608 -7.01 23.46 -38.70
N TYR A 609 -6.82 24.51 -39.49
CA TYR A 609 -7.85 25.16 -40.30
C TYR A 609 -7.25 25.59 -41.65
N TRP A 610 -8.10 25.72 -42.66
CA TRP A 610 -7.76 25.65 -44.09
C TRP A 610 -7.96 26.98 -44.81
N GLU A 611 -7.33 28.00 -44.23
CA GLU A 611 -7.18 29.35 -44.78
C GLU A 611 -6.57 29.34 -46.20
N PRO A 612 -7.11 30.13 -47.15
CA PRO A 612 -6.50 30.31 -48.47
C PRO A 612 -5.16 31.07 -48.37
N ASP A 613 -4.04 30.36 -48.56
CA ASP A 613 -2.68 30.93 -48.55
C ASP A 613 -1.92 30.48 -49.81
N SER A 614 -1.66 31.44 -50.70
CA SER A 614 -0.99 31.21 -51.99
C SER A 614 0.48 30.81 -51.86
N LEU A 615 1.16 31.15 -50.76
CA LEU A 615 2.52 30.71 -50.47
C LEU A 615 2.53 29.24 -50.01
N ARG A 616 1.57 28.84 -49.17
CA ARG A 616 1.35 27.44 -48.78
C ARG A 616 0.94 26.58 -49.97
N ASP A 617 0.06 27.06 -50.83
CA ASP A 617 -0.37 26.33 -52.03
C ASP A 617 0.75 26.21 -53.09
N ASN A 618 1.62 27.21 -53.23
CA ASN A 618 2.81 27.10 -54.08
C ASN A 618 3.87 26.17 -53.47
N GLY A 619 4.09 26.22 -52.15
CA GLY A 619 4.92 25.24 -51.43
C GLY A 619 4.37 23.81 -51.53
N THR A 620 3.04 23.67 -51.59
CA THR A 620 2.33 22.40 -51.77
C THR A 620 2.57 21.81 -53.16
N LYS A 621 2.45 22.62 -54.22
CA LYS A 621 2.81 22.21 -55.59
C LYS A 621 4.26 21.71 -55.63
N ALA A 622 5.19 22.42 -55.01
CA ALA A 622 6.59 22.01 -54.94
C ALA A 622 6.80 20.66 -54.21
N ILE A 623 6.09 20.43 -53.09
CA ILE A 623 6.12 19.15 -52.35
C ILE A 623 5.57 17.98 -53.19
N LEU A 624 4.50 18.21 -53.95
CA LEU A 624 3.87 17.19 -54.80
C LEU A 624 4.75 16.87 -56.02
N THR A 625 5.25 17.89 -56.73
CA THR A 625 6.12 17.73 -57.92
C THR A 625 7.48 17.11 -57.57
N SER A 626 8.01 17.34 -56.37
CA SER A 626 9.27 16.71 -55.91
C SER A 626 9.09 15.29 -55.34
N HIS A 627 7.86 14.76 -55.33
CA HIS A 627 7.51 13.47 -54.70
C HIS A 627 8.00 13.36 -53.24
N ALA A 628 8.01 14.48 -52.51
CA ALA A 628 8.55 14.53 -51.14
C ALA A 628 7.69 13.79 -50.11
N PHE A 629 6.41 13.53 -50.43
CA PHE A 629 5.62 12.50 -49.74
C PHE A 629 5.96 11.11 -50.30
N ARG A 630 6.43 10.22 -49.43
CA ARG A 630 6.60 8.79 -49.79
C ARG A 630 5.23 8.13 -49.96
N ASN A 631 5.12 7.20 -50.92
CA ASN A 631 3.89 6.44 -51.24
C ASN A 631 3.30 5.64 -50.06
N THR A 632 3.99 5.53 -48.94
CA THR A 632 3.44 5.03 -47.67
C THR A 632 2.52 6.08 -47.00
N ILE A 633 1.38 6.36 -47.63
CA ILE A 633 0.21 6.83 -46.90
C ILE A 633 -0.37 5.63 -46.14
N ARG A 634 -0.73 5.84 -44.88
CA ARG A 634 -1.42 4.87 -44.03
C ARG A 634 -2.80 5.39 -43.73
N LEU A 635 -3.82 4.64 -44.14
CA LEU A 635 -5.16 4.79 -43.59
C LEU A 635 -5.14 4.19 -42.17
N GLY A 636 -5.84 4.82 -41.23
CA GLY A 636 -6.18 4.19 -39.96
C GLY A 636 -7.14 3.02 -40.18
N GLU A 637 -7.13 2.06 -39.26
CA GLU A 637 -8.07 0.91 -39.28
C GLU A 637 -9.54 1.38 -39.24
N ASP A 638 -9.79 2.55 -38.63
CA ASP A 638 -11.08 3.23 -38.56
C ASP A 638 -11.51 3.91 -39.89
N GLY A 639 -10.64 3.96 -40.91
CA GLY A 639 -10.86 4.72 -42.14
C GLY A 639 -10.93 6.25 -41.95
N ASN A 640 -10.83 6.74 -40.71
CA ASN A 640 -11.03 8.14 -40.35
C ASN A 640 -9.71 8.90 -40.27
N LEU A 641 -8.59 8.24 -39.98
CA LEU A 641 -7.24 8.81 -40.00
C LEU A 641 -6.53 8.56 -41.35
N ILE A 642 -5.86 9.57 -41.88
CA ILE A 642 -4.84 9.47 -42.93
C ILE A 642 -3.53 10.00 -42.35
N GLN A 643 -2.51 9.15 -42.31
CA GLN A 643 -1.14 9.51 -41.90
C GLN A 643 -0.19 9.39 -43.10
N GLY A 644 0.72 10.35 -43.25
CA GLY A 644 1.76 10.36 -44.29
C GLY A 644 3.07 10.95 -43.79
N PHE A 645 4.13 10.72 -44.54
CA PHE A 645 5.50 11.16 -44.22
C PHE A 645 6.05 12.04 -45.33
N CYS A 646 6.28 13.32 -45.02
CA CYS A 646 6.86 14.30 -45.94
C CYS A 646 8.32 14.56 -45.61
N ARG A 647 9.22 14.39 -46.58
CA ARG A 647 10.64 14.73 -46.45
C ARG A 647 10.87 16.25 -46.62
N SER A 648 11.88 16.81 -45.96
CA SER A 648 12.34 18.18 -46.19
C SER A 648 12.99 18.34 -47.57
N SER A 649 13.09 19.56 -48.08
CA SER A 649 13.82 19.86 -49.32
C SER A 649 15.34 19.60 -49.22
N SER A 650 15.89 19.48 -48.00
CA SER A 650 17.27 19.05 -47.77
C SER A 650 17.45 17.53 -47.75
N GLY A 651 16.38 16.78 -47.43
CA GLY A 651 16.37 15.32 -47.35
C GLY A 651 16.45 14.74 -45.93
N ASP A 652 17.04 15.47 -44.98
CA ASP A 652 17.44 14.98 -43.65
C ASP A 652 16.28 14.83 -42.67
N LEU A 653 15.25 15.67 -42.80
CA LEU A 653 14.10 15.68 -41.90
C LEU A 653 12.90 15.01 -42.54
N ILE A 654 12.18 14.22 -41.74
CA ILE A 654 10.90 13.61 -42.12
C ILE A 654 9.83 14.14 -41.17
N TYR A 655 8.90 14.90 -41.73
CA TYR A 655 7.72 15.38 -41.02
C TYR A 655 6.63 14.31 -41.04
N THR A 656 6.12 13.94 -39.87
CA THR A 656 4.90 13.15 -39.76
C THR A 656 3.71 14.10 -39.94
N VAL A 657 2.76 13.72 -40.79
CA VAL A 657 1.61 14.53 -41.16
C VAL A 657 0.36 13.68 -41.01
N GLU A 658 -0.62 14.17 -40.25
CA GLU A 658 -1.87 13.47 -39.95
C GLU A 658 -3.08 14.33 -40.28
N LEU A 659 -4.13 13.69 -40.77
CA LEU A 659 -5.39 14.31 -41.17
C LEU A 659 -6.53 13.36 -40.78
N ARG A 660 -7.57 13.85 -40.11
CA ARG A 660 -8.76 13.06 -39.75
C ARG A 660 -10.01 13.55 -40.48
N ARG A 661 -10.99 12.67 -40.74
CA ARG A 661 -12.26 12.99 -41.43
C ARG A 661 -13.02 14.16 -40.80
N ILE A 662 -12.94 14.28 -39.48
CA ILE A 662 -13.46 15.40 -38.65
C ILE A 662 -12.71 16.74 -38.85
N GLY A 663 -11.82 16.84 -39.83
CA GLY A 663 -11.08 18.06 -40.18
C GLY A 663 -9.92 18.44 -39.26
N THR A 664 -9.74 17.77 -38.12
CA THR A 664 -8.53 17.92 -37.31
C THR A 664 -7.32 17.31 -38.03
N GLY A 665 -6.24 18.08 -38.16
CA GLY A 665 -4.94 17.60 -38.65
C GLY A 665 -3.80 18.02 -37.74
N SER A 666 -2.63 17.39 -37.92
CA SER A 666 -1.40 17.74 -37.21
C SER A 666 -0.18 17.53 -38.11
N CYS A 667 0.90 18.26 -37.85
CA CYS A 667 2.15 18.09 -38.59
C CYS A 667 3.35 18.39 -37.69
N SER A 668 4.38 17.55 -37.71
CA SER A 668 5.57 17.73 -36.87
C SER A 668 6.57 18.79 -37.38
N CYS A 669 6.15 19.66 -38.32
CA CYS A 669 7.01 20.71 -38.87
C CYS A 669 6.89 22.01 -38.07
N MET A 670 7.99 22.75 -37.96
CA MET A 670 8.06 23.97 -37.15
C MET A 670 6.96 25.00 -37.46
N GLU A 671 6.53 25.13 -38.72
CA GLU A 671 5.45 26.04 -39.16
C GLU A 671 4.10 25.76 -38.47
N PHE A 672 3.74 24.48 -38.31
CA PHE A 672 2.53 24.06 -37.59
C PHE A 672 2.72 24.28 -36.08
N SER A 673 3.89 23.90 -35.57
CA SER A 673 4.28 24.09 -34.16
C SER A 673 4.50 25.55 -33.74
N SER A 674 4.51 26.53 -34.68
CA SER A 674 4.66 27.96 -34.39
C SER A 674 3.41 28.79 -34.66
N ARG A 675 2.71 28.56 -35.77
CA ARG A 675 1.50 29.33 -36.16
C ARG A 675 0.19 28.59 -35.88
N GLY A 676 0.16 27.26 -36.09
CA GLY A 676 -1.09 26.56 -36.31
C GLY A 676 -1.67 26.81 -37.71
N GLY A 677 -2.94 26.47 -37.90
CA GLY A 677 -3.55 26.36 -39.22
C GLY A 677 -2.95 25.20 -40.02
N ALA A 678 -3.45 24.95 -41.22
CA ALA A 678 -2.85 23.98 -42.12
C ALA A 678 -1.54 24.57 -42.71
N CYS A 679 -0.45 23.80 -42.62
CA CYS A 679 0.84 24.11 -43.25
C CYS A 679 0.92 23.51 -44.66
N LYS A 680 1.94 23.88 -45.45
CA LYS A 680 2.16 23.32 -46.79
C LYS A 680 2.22 21.78 -46.86
N HIS A 681 2.67 21.11 -45.79
CA HIS A 681 2.69 19.65 -45.73
C HIS A 681 1.27 19.06 -45.54
N LEU A 682 0.41 19.75 -44.79
CA LEU A 682 -1.01 19.39 -44.61
C LEU A 682 -1.81 19.65 -45.90
N HIS A 683 -1.56 20.76 -46.61
CA HIS A 683 -2.13 21.02 -47.93
C HIS A 683 -1.72 19.93 -48.94
N ALA A 684 -0.44 19.54 -48.98
CA ALA A 684 0.00 18.40 -49.80
C ALA A 684 -0.68 17.08 -49.41
N LEU A 685 -0.77 16.73 -48.11
CA LEU A 685 -1.49 15.53 -47.68
C LEU A 685 -2.98 15.57 -48.07
N ARG A 686 -3.64 16.73 -47.96
CA ARG A 686 -5.03 16.95 -48.39
C ARG A 686 -5.24 16.66 -49.88
N HIS A 687 -4.31 17.05 -50.76
CA HIS A 687 -4.39 16.73 -52.19
C HIS A 687 -4.28 15.22 -52.46
N VAL A 688 -3.34 14.52 -51.83
CA VAL A 688 -3.19 13.07 -52.05
C VAL A 688 -4.35 12.29 -51.40
N ALA A 689 -4.82 12.71 -50.22
CA ALA A 689 -6.02 12.18 -49.58
C ALA A 689 -7.26 12.30 -50.49
N PHE A 690 -7.49 13.48 -51.09
CA PHE A 690 -8.62 13.70 -51.99
C PHE A 690 -8.57 12.79 -53.23
N PHE A 691 -7.38 12.57 -53.80
CA PHE A 691 -7.19 11.63 -54.91
C PHE A 691 -7.48 10.18 -54.49
N TYR A 692 -6.96 9.74 -53.34
CA TYR A 692 -7.14 8.40 -52.81
C TYR A 692 -8.62 8.10 -52.46
N LEU A 693 -9.30 9.01 -51.76
CA LEU A 693 -10.71 8.87 -51.39
C LEU A 693 -11.62 8.81 -52.62
N ARG A 694 -11.31 9.59 -53.66
CA ARG A 694 -12.03 9.56 -54.94
C ARG A 694 -11.85 8.23 -55.68
N GLN A 695 -10.70 7.58 -55.58
CA GLN A 695 -10.50 6.22 -56.11
C GLN A 695 -11.29 5.16 -55.33
N GLN A 696 -11.43 5.33 -54.01
CA GLN A 696 -12.16 4.38 -53.15
C GLN A 696 -13.66 4.69 -52.99
N ASN A 697 -14.19 5.69 -53.71
CA ASN A 697 -15.56 6.18 -53.60
C ASN A 697 -16.00 6.49 -52.15
N GLN A 698 -15.07 7.01 -51.33
CA GLN A 698 -15.32 7.32 -49.92
C GLN A 698 -15.76 8.78 -49.72
N ALA A 699 -16.55 9.01 -48.68
CA ALA A 699 -17.02 10.33 -48.30
C ALA A 699 -15.85 11.33 -48.11
N PRO A 700 -15.99 12.59 -48.55
CA PRO A 700 -14.94 13.60 -48.44
C PRO A 700 -14.66 13.94 -46.97
N PHE A 701 -13.42 14.36 -46.70
CA PHE A 701 -13.03 14.89 -45.40
C PHE A 701 -13.64 16.28 -45.19
N PHE A 702 -14.03 16.57 -43.94
CA PHE A 702 -14.32 17.94 -43.52
C PHE A 702 -13.00 18.74 -43.47
N PHE A 703 -13.04 20.02 -43.84
CA PHE A 703 -11.86 20.89 -43.89
C PHE A 703 -12.23 22.28 -43.32
N PRO A 704 -12.15 22.49 -41.99
CA PRO A 704 -12.62 23.72 -41.35
C PRO A 704 -11.90 24.94 -41.91
N SER A 705 -12.63 25.88 -42.51
CA SER A 705 -12.07 27.07 -43.14
C SER A 705 -11.40 28.04 -42.14
N SER A 706 -11.88 28.06 -40.90
CA SER A 706 -11.45 28.98 -39.83
C SER A 706 -11.07 28.26 -38.52
N GLU A 707 -10.32 28.94 -37.65
CA GLU A 707 -9.98 28.40 -36.32
C GLU A 707 -11.23 28.13 -35.46
N VAL A 708 -12.26 28.97 -35.56
CA VAL A 708 -13.55 28.79 -34.86
C VAL A 708 -14.25 27.52 -35.32
N GLU A 709 -14.26 27.25 -36.62
CA GLU A 709 -14.84 26.03 -37.19
C GLU A 709 -14.04 24.77 -36.77
N ALA A 710 -12.71 24.88 -36.70
CA ALA A 710 -11.84 23.81 -36.23
C ALA A 710 -11.98 23.54 -34.71
N MET A 711 -12.25 24.57 -33.91
CA MET A 711 -12.65 24.42 -32.51
C MET A 711 -13.99 23.70 -32.38
N GLY A 712 -14.98 24.07 -33.20
CA GLY A 712 -16.31 23.42 -33.24
C GLY A 712 -16.22 21.93 -33.57
N ALA A 713 -15.54 21.57 -34.67
CA ALA A 713 -15.37 20.18 -35.09
C ALA A 713 -14.66 19.31 -34.03
N LYS A 714 -13.68 19.87 -33.32
CA LYS A 714 -12.99 19.18 -32.22
C LYS A 714 -13.89 18.99 -30.98
N ARG A 715 -14.81 19.92 -30.69
CA ARG A 715 -15.79 19.76 -29.61
C ARG A 715 -16.78 18.63 -29.93
N LEU A 716 -17.30 18.61 -31.16
CA LEU A 716 -18.20 17.55 -31.64
C LEU A 716 -17.52 16.16 -31.56
N ALA A 717 -16.27 16.06 -32.03
CA ALA A 717 -15.49 14.83 -31.95
C ALA A 717 -15.19 14.39 -30.50
N SER A 718 -15.07 15.32 -29.55
CA SER A 718 -14.95 14.99 -28.12
C SER A 718 -16.27 14.55 -27.49
N SER A 719 -17.43 15.04 -27.97
CA SER A 719 -18.77 14.63 -27.47
C SER A 719 -19.11 13.22 -27.93
N ALA A 720 -18.94 12.95 -29.23
CA ALA A 720 -19.18 11.63 -29.81
C ALA A 720 -18.26 10.53 -29.25
N ALA A 721 -17.10 10.89 -28.68
CA ALA A 721 -16.19 9.97 -27.99
C ALA A 721 -16.54 9.71 -26.51
N VAL A 722 -17.58 10.38 -25.99
CA VAL A 722 -18.18 10.14 -24.66
C VAL A 722 -19.51 9.41 -24.82
N GLU A 723 -20.34 9.83 -25.78
CA GLU A 723 -21.63 9.21 -26.11
C GLU A 723 -21.52 7.74 -26.55
N THR A 724 -20.36 7.28 -27.04
CA THR A 724 -20.13 5.86 -27.41
C THR A 724 -19.83 4.91 -26.25
N VAL A 725 -20.22 5.25 -25.01
CA VAL A 725 -20.01 4.43 -23.81
C VAL A 725 -21.31 4.23 -22.99
N GLU A 726 -22.37 4.99 -23.28
CA GLU A 726 -23.60 5.02 -22.47
C GLU A 726 -24.86 4.78 -23.31
N ASP A 727 -25.17 3.51 -23.64
CA ASP A 727 -26.52 3.07 -24.00
C ASP A 727 -26.72 1.58 -23.61
N GLU A 728 -27.86 1.25 -22.99
CA GLU A 728 -28.25 -0.03 -22.33
C GLU A 728 -27.98 -0.24 -20.81
N THR A 729 -28.25 0.75 -19.93
CA THR A 729 -28.86 0.49 -18.61
C THR A 729 -29.69 1.69 -18.13
N ASP A 730 -30.92 1.45 -17.66
CA ASP A 730 -31.82 2.52 -17.21
C ASP A 730 -31.45 3.15 -15.84
N ASN A 731 -31.25 4.47 -15.87
CA ASN A 731 -31.79 5.42 -14.90
C ASN A 731 -31.58 5.13 -13.38
N ILE A 732 -30.35 5.35 -12.89
CA ILE A 732 -30.06 5.53 -11.45
C ILE A 732 -29.46 6.92 -11.21
N ASP A 733 -29.85 7.57 -10.11
CA ASP A 733 -29.64 9.00 -9.84
C ASP A 733 -28.16 9.38 -9.61
N ASN A 734 -27.78 10.57 -10.07
CA ASN A 734 -26.40 10.98 -10.27
C ASN A 734 -25.76 11.53 -8.98
N THR A 735 -25.30 10.65 -8.08
CA THR A 735 -24.63 11.10 -6.82
C THR A 735 -23.40 10.34 -6.33
N ASP A 736 -23.03 9.16 -6.83
CA ASP A 736 -21.88 8.38 -6.28
C ASP A 736 -20.66 8.21 -7.20
N TRP A 737 -19.93 9.32 -7.37
CA TRP A 737 -18.56 9.31 -7.91
C TRP A 737 -17.50 8.74 -6.94
N THR A 738 -17.89 8.32 -5.73
CA THR A 738 -16.97 7.81 -4.70
C THR A 738 -16.75 6.31 -4.86
N ALA A 739 -17.82 5.55 -5.08
CA ALA A 739 -17.78 4.10 -5.30
C ALA A 739 -16.86 3.73 -6.48
N LEU A 740 -16.92 4.48 -7.59
CA LEU A 740 -16.07 4.23 -8.77
C LEU A 740 -14.56 4.35 -8.47
N GLN A 741 -14.16 5.22 -7.53
CA GLN A 741 -12.75 5.34 -7.13
C GLN A 741 -12.29 4.23 -6.16
N GLN A 742 -13.21 3.47 -5.58
CA GLN A 742 -12.89 2.27 -4.80
C GLN A 742 -12.78 1.04 -5.72
N ALA A 743 -13.71 0.88 -6.67
CA ALA A 743 -13.63 -0.18 -7.70
C ALA A 743 -12.35 -0.10 -8.56
N ALA A 744 -11.81 1.10 -8.78
CA ALA A 744 -10.53 1.31 -9.49
C ALA A 744 -9.27 1.11 -8.62
N ALA A 745 -9.40 0.75 -7.35
CA ALA A 745 -8.30 0.60 -6.39
C ALA A 745 -8.15 -0.82 -5.80
N ASP A 746 -9.22 -1.62 -5.79
CA ASP A 746 -9.18 -3.04 -5.40
C ASP A 746 -9.05 -3.95 -6.66
N ASP A 747 -7.89 -4.57 -6.86
CA ASP A 747 -7.58 -5.48 -8.00
C ASP A 747 -8.27 -6.87 -7.87
N THR A 748 -9.48 -6.89 -7.31
CA THR A 748 -10.25 -8.10 -6.96
C THR A 748 -11.74 -8.04 -7.31
N THR A 749 -12.32 -6.86 -7.60
CA THR A 749 -13.77 -6.68 -7.81
C THR A 749 -14.16 -6.54 -9.29
N LEU A 750 -13.68 -7.46 -10.13
CA LEU A 750 -14.14 -7.61 -11.53
C LEU A 750 -14.30 -9.12 -11.85
N GLY A 751 -15.36 -9.72 -11.32
CA GLY A 751 -15.66 -11.16 -11.47
C GLY A 751 -17.14 -11.52 -11.71
N ASP A 752 -18.08 -10.59 -11.54
CA ASP A 752 -19.52 -10.88 -11.38
C ASP A 752 -20.25 -11.39 -12.65
N GLU A 753 -19.58 -11.49 -13.80
CA GLU A 753 -20.18 -11.95 -15.08
C GLU A 753 -20.27 -13.48 -15.26
N LEU A 754 -19.86 -14.31 -14.30
CA LEU A 754 -19.68 -15.77 -14.52
C LEU A 754 -20.68 -16.71 -13.82
N ASP A 755 -21.40 -16.29 -12.78
CA ASP A 755 -22.14 -17.22 -11.89
C ASP A 755 -23.64 -17.40 -12.21
N GLU A 756 -24.23 -16.66 -13.16
CA GLU A 756 -25.70 -16.67 -13.37
C GLU A 756 -26.28 -17.83 -14.24
N LYS A 757 -25.48 -18.74 -14.81
CA LYS A 757 -25.98 -19.74 -15.79
C LYS A 757 -25.47 -21.18 -15.66
N GLU A 758 -25.54 -21.76 -14.47
CA GLU A 758 -25.69 -23.23 -14.35
C GLU A 758 -27.18 -23.63 -14.49
N GLY A 759 -27.68 -23.57 -15.72
CA GLY A 759 -29.01 -24.10 -16.08
C GLY A 759 -28.93 -25.60 -16.39
N THR A 760 -29.82 -26.40 -15.79
CA THR A 760 -29.81 -27.87 -15.88
C THR A 760 -29.89 -28.38 -17.32
N ALA A 761 -28.80 -28.96 -17.82
CA ALA A 761 -28.74 -29.69 -19.09
C ALA A 761 -28.41 -31.17 -18.81
N SER A 762 -29.41 -32.04 -18.86
CA SER A 762 -29.26 -33.47 -18.64
C SER A 762 -28.56 -34.14 -19.83
N ILE A 763 -27.23 -34.29 -19.76
CA ILE A 763 -26.47 -35.13 -20.69
C ILE A 763 -26.52 -36.57 -20.17
N GLY A 764 -27.24 -37.44 -20.87
CA GLY A 764 -27.20 -38.87 -20.62
C GLY A 764 -25.86 -39.44 -21.10
N VAL A 765 -25.00 -39.81 -20.16
CA VAL A 765 -23.78 -40.59 -20.42
C VAL A 765 -24.05 -42.01 -19.98
N GLU A 766 -23.94 -42.97 -20.90
CA GLU A 766 -23.95 -44.39 -20.54
C GLU A 766 -22.66 -44.70 -19.77
N VAL A 767 -22.80 -45.18 -18.54
CA VAL A 767 -21.66 -45.58 -17.71
C VAL A 767 -21.13 -46.92 -18.20
N VAL A 768 -19.92 -46.91 -18.74
CA VAL A 768 -19.13 -48.13 -18.93
C VAL A 768 -18.36 -48.36 -17.63
N GLU A 769 -18.68 -49.46 -16.94
CA GLU A 769 -18.02 -49.88 -15.71
C GLU A 769 -16.70 -50.61 -16.03
N ASP A 770 -15.66 -49.83 -16.38
CA ASP A 770 -14.29 -50.36 -16.45
C ASP A 770 -13.72 -50.51 -15.02
N GLU A 771 -13.63 -51.75 -14.53
CA GLU A 771 -12.98 -52.12 -13.26
C GLU A 771 -11.43 -52.00 -13.34
N ASP A 772 -10.91 -50.81 -13.65
CA ASP A 772 -9.48 -50.53 -13.65
C ASP A 772 -8.95 -50.43 -12.21
N SER A 773 -8.44 -51.55 -11.67
CA SER A 773 -7.91 -51.66 -10.32
C SER A 773 -6.54 -50.99 -10.16
N GLY A 774 -6.46 -49.70 -10.51
CA GLY A 774 -5.28 -48.87 -10.29
C GLY A 774 -4.95 -48.77 -8.80
N GLY A 775 -3.71 -49.09 -8.43
CA GLY A 775 -3.26 -48.96 -7.04
C GLY A 775 -3.31 -47.50 -6.57
N ASP A 776 -3.97 -47.25 -5.44
CA ASP A 776 -4.15 -45.90 -4.89
C ASP A 776 -2.80 -45.31 -4.42
N VAL A 777 -2.19 -44.51 -5.30
CA VAL A 777 -1.02 -43.69 -4.97
C VAL A 777 -1.51 -42.43 -4.24
N GLY A 778 -1.84 -42.64 -2.97
CA GLY A 778 -2.34 -41.60 -2.08
C GLY A 778 -1.41 -40.38 -1.99
N PHE A 779 -2.02 -39.23 -1.67
CA PHE A 779 -1.33 -37.93 -1.60
C PHE A 779 -0.22 -37.95 -0.54
N THR A 780 1.06 -37.87 -0.94
CA THR A 780 2.17 -37.92 0.02
C THR A 780 2.64 -36.53 0.48
N ALA A 781 3.33 -36.50 1.61
CA ALA A 781 4.07 -35.32 2.09
C ALA A 781 5.18 -34.89 1.12
N GLU A 782 5.80 -35.85 0.43
CA GLU A 782 6.93 -35.64 -0.48
C GLU A 782 6.44 -34.98 -1.77
N ASP A 783 5.32 -35.44 -2.33
CA ASP A 783 4.60 -34.75 -3.43
C ASP A 783 4.39 -33.28 -3.07
N GLN A 784 3.77 -33.01 -1.91
CA GLN A 784 3.42 -31.63 -1.53
C GLN A 784 4.64 -30.72 -1.34
N GLN A 785 5.72 -31.25 -0.76
CA GLN A 785 6.96 -30.49 -0.66
C GLN A 785 7.61 -30.28 -2.04
N GLU A 786 7.49 -31.23 -2.98
CA GLU A 786 7.92 -31.05 -4.37
C GLU A 786 7.13 -29.94 -5.08
N ALA A 787 5.81 -29.88 -4.89
CA ALA A 787 4.94 -28.84 -5.46
C ALA A 787 5.46 -27.44 -5.12
N ILE A 788 5.69 -27.21 -3.82
CA ILE A 788 6.25 -25.96 -3.29
C ILE A 788 7.65 -25.74 -3.85
N ASN A 789 8.54 -26.74 -3.77
CA ASN A 789 9.92 -26.61 -4.23
C ASN A 789 9.98 -26.20 -5.71
N GLY A 790 9.06 -26.71 -6.53
CA GLY A 790 8.83 -26.26 -7.91
C GLY A 790 8.40 -24.80 -8.00
N GLN A 791 7.33 -24.39 -7.31
CA GLN A 791 6.85 -23.00 -7.29
C GLN A 791 7.95 -22.02 -6.82
N VAL A 792 8.65 -22.32 -5.73
CA VAL A 792 9.80 -21.55 -5.20
C VAL A 792 10.90 -21.46 -6.25
N THR A 793 11.31 -22.59 -6.83
CA THR A 793 12.36 -22.64 -7.85
C THR A 793 12.00 -21.80 -9.08
N ASN A 794 10.75 -21.81 -9.52
CA ASN A 794 10.31 -21.07 -10.70
C ASN A 794 10.09 -19.58 -10.42
N SER A 795 9.67 -19.22 -9.20
CA SER A 795 9.74 -17.84 -8.70
C SER A 795 11.18 -17.31 -8.67
N ILE A 796 12.14 -18.08 -8.11
CA ILE A 796 13.56 -17.73 -8.09
C ILE A 796 14.10 -17.55 -9.52
N LYS A 797 13.82 -18.46 -10.46
CA LYS A 797 14.19 -18.31 -11.88
C LYS A 797 13.63 -17.02 -12.49
N TYR A 798 12.37 -16.68 -12.20
CA TYR A 798 11.73 -15.45 -12.70
C TYR A 798 12.41 -14.19 -12.12
N HIS A 799 12.65 -14.15 -10.81
CA HIS A 799 13.32 -13.02 -10.16
C HIS A 799 14.77 -12.86 -10.65
N ILE A 800 15.53 -13.95 -10.82
CA ILE A 800 16.88 -13.93 -11.41
C ILE A 800 16.83 -13.39 -12.85
N ALA A 801 15.90 -13.88 -13.68
CA ALA A 801 15.77 -13.41 -15.07
C ALA A 801 15.38 -11.91 -15.14
N SER A 802 14.52 -11.44 -14.24
CA SER A 802 14.13 -10.03 -14.13
C SER A 802 15.28 -9.14 -13.63
N ALA A 803 16.06 -9.60 -12.64
CA ALA A 803 17.18 -8.86 -12.07
C ALA A 803 18.44 -8.88 -12.94
N SER A 804 18.65 -9.93 -13.75
CA SER A 804 19.81 -10.13 -14.61
C SER A 804 20.09 -8.93 -15.54
N LYS A 805 19.05 -8.35 -16.14
CA LYS A 805 19.21 -7.21 -17.06
C LYS A 805 19.63 -5.90 -16.34
N PRO A 806 18.98 -5.47 -15.24
CA PRO A 806 19.51 -4.42 -14.36
C PRO A 806 20.94 -4.69 -13.87
N LEU A 807 21.24 -5.89 -13.37
CA LEU A 807 22.56 -6.25 -12.86
C LEU A 807 23.65 -6.21 -13.93
N GLN A 808 23.35 -6.60 -15.17
CA GLN A 808 24.28 -6.44 -16.30
C GLN A 808 24.50 -4.96 -16.68
N GLY A 809 23.50 -4.09 -16.47
CA GLY A 809 23.67 -2.64 -16.59
C GLY A 809 24.57 -2.07 -15.50
N ILE A 810 24.34 -2.46 -14.24
CA ILE A 810 25.17 -2.06 -13.08
C ILE A 810 26.61 -2.56 -13.27
N LYS A 811 26.81 -3.80 -13.72
CA LYS A 811 28.15 -4.36 -14.01
C LYS A 811 28.94 -3.50 -15.00
N ASN A 812 28.29 -2.98 -16.04
CA ASN A 812 28.94 -2.10 -17.01
C ASN A 812 29.35 -0.76 -16.37
N LEU A 813 28.45 -0.15 -15.58
CA LEU A 813 28.75 1.08 -14.84
C LEU A 813 29.86 0.87 -13.80
N VAL A 814 29.88 -0.26 -13.09
CA VAL A 814 30.94 -0.60 -12.12
C VAL A 814 32.30 -0.74 -12.81
N SER A 815 32.37 -1.26 -14.05
CA SER A 815 33.62 -1.25 -14.83
C SER A 815 34.06 0.15 -15.31
N GLU A 816 33.19 1.15 -15.28
CA GLU A 816 33.53 2.57 -15.55
C GLU A 816 33.87 3.34 -14.26
N LEU A 817 33.43 2.87 -13.09
CA LEU A 817 33.55 3.54 -11.78
C LEU A 817 34.93 3.43 -11.10
N ALA A 818 35.93 2.83 -11.75
CA ALA A 818 37.27 2.54 -11.19
C ALA A 818 38.13 3.76 -10.76
N PHE A 819 37.56 4.97 -10.77
CA PHE A 819 38.23 6.24 -10.48
C PHE A 819 37.42 7.20 -9.57
N LEU A 820 36.28 6.77 -9.01
CA LEU A 820 35.50 7.59 -8.06
C LEU A 820 35.79 7.21 -6.59
N PRO A 821 35.54 8.12 -5.63
CA PRO A 821 35.61 7.81 -4.20
C PRO A 821 34.64 6.70 -3.79
N GLN A 822 34.96 5.97 -2.72
CA GLN A 822 34.01 5.08 -2.06
C GLN A 822 32.82 5.88 -1.52
N ASP A 823 31.62 5.36 -1.73
CA ASP A 823 30.34 5.85 -1.23
C ASP A 823 29.69 4.70 -0.46
N GLU A 824 29.12 5.01 0.71
CA GLU A 824 28.52 4.04 1.65
C GLU A 824 27.49 3.12 0.95
N THR A 825 26.72 3.65 0.00
CA THR A 825 25.71 2.88 -0.76
C THR A 825 26.31 1.90 -1.78
N ILE A 826 27.57 2.11 -2.18
CA ILE A 826 28.31 1.17 -3.05
C ILE A 826 28.85 0.01 -2.22
N GLU A 827 29.21 0.25 -0.95
CA GLU A 827 29.68 -0.80 -0.03
C GLU A 827 28.52 -1.69 0.42
N GLU A 828 27.38 -1.11 0.84
CA GLU A 828 26.14 -1.87 1.12
C GLU A 828 25.73 -2.78 -0.06
N PHE A 829 25.89 -2.30 -1.30
CA PHE A 829 25.57 -3.08 -2.50
C PHE A 829 26.61 -4.19 -2.78
N GLN A 830 27.89 -3.97 -2.46
CA GLN A 830 28.92 -5.01 -2.60
C GLN A 830 28.70 -6.14 -1.59
N ASP A 831 28.43 -5.82 -0.33
CA ASP A 831 28.15 -6.82 0.71
C ASP A 831 26.91 -7.66 0.37
N LEU A 832 25.81 -7.01 -0.06
CA LEU A 832 24.60 -7.70 -0.50
C LEU A 832 24.86 -8.67 -1.68
N ILE A 833 25.68 -8.26 -2.65
CA ILE A 833 26.07 -9.12 -3.78
C ILE A 833 26.98 -10.27 -3.32
N GLN A 834 27.86 -10.03 -2.35
CA GLN A 834 28.73 -11.07 -1.79
C GLN A 834 27.92 -12.09 -0.97
N ASP A 835 26.93 -11.68 -0.18
CA ASP A 835 26.05 -12.59 0.58
C ASP A 835 25.15 -13.45 -0.33
N ILE A 836 24.64 -12.86 -1.41
CA ILE A 836 23.92 -13.61 -2.46
C ILE A 836 24.86 -14.64 -3.12
N SER A 837 26.11 -14.25 -3.41
CA SER A 837 27.13 -15.14 -3.96
C SER A 837 27.49 -16.30 -3.02
N ASN A 838 27.71 -15.99 -1.73
CA ASN A 838 27.97 -16.95 -0.66
C ASN A 838 26.82 -17.96 -0.54
N SER A 839 25.56 -17.48 -0.58
CA SER A 839 24.35 -18.29 -0.50
C SER A 839 24.24 -19.27 -1.68
N PHE A 840 24.47 -18.81 -2.92
CA PHE A 840 24.50 -19.69 -4.08
C PHE A 840 25.66 -20.70 -4.02
N HIS A 841 26.81 -20.33 -3.46
CA HIS A 841 27.93 -21.26 -3.28
C HIS A 841 27.61 -22.35 -2.24
N ALA A 842 26.94 -22.00 -1.13
CA ALA A 842 26.49 -22.96 -0.12
C ALA A 842 25.49 -23.98 -0.70
N LEU A 843 24.47 -23.51 -1.43
CA LEU A 843 23.52 -24.37 -2.14
C LEU A 843 24.20 -25.30 -3.16
N ARG A 844 25.21 -24.79 -3.90
CA ARG A 844 25.98 -25.60 -4.85
C ARG A 844 26.79 -26.70 -4.18
N LEU A 845 27.31 -26.47 -2.97
CA LEU A 845 28.00 -27.51 -2.19
C LEU A 845 27.02 -28.58 -1.68
N GLN A 846 25.84 -28.18 -1.21
CA GLN A 846 24.78 -29.11 -0.77
C GLN A 846 24.25 -30.00 -1.91
N HIS A 847 24.16 -29.48 -3.13
CA HIS A 847 23.69 -30.21 -4.31
C HIS A 847 24.82 -30.77 -5.21
N SER A 848 26.08 -30.77 -4.74
CA SER A 848 27.15 -31.45 -5.47
C SER A 848 26.96 -32.97 -5.33
N PRO A 849 26.83 -33.73 -6.44
CA PRO A 849 26.64 -35.18 -6.36
C PRO A 849 27.87 -35.82 -5.68
N PRO A 850 27.69 -36.90 -4.89
CA PRO A 850 28.80 -37.58 -4.23
C PRO A 850 29.82 -38.03 -5.28
N SER A 851 31.06 -37.57 -5.15
CA SER A 851 32.14 -37.90 -6.08
C SER A 851 32.20 -39.41 -6.32
N PRO A 852 32.21 -39.89 -7.58
CA PRO A 852 32.17 -41.31 -7.86
C PRO A 852 33.36 -41.99 -7.18
N THR A 853 33.06 -42.87 -6.23
CA THR A 853 34.06 -43.46 -5.34
C THR A 853 35.09 -44.20 -6.17
N GLN A 854 36.37 -43.80 -6.08
CA GLN A 854 37.43 -44.45 -6.84
C GLN A 854 37.48 -45.94 -6.49
N THR A 855 37.16 -46.77 -7.46
CA THR A 855 37.27 -48.24 -7.35
C THR A 855 38.74 -48.60 -7.17
N CYS A 856 39.12 -48.95 -5.94
CA CYS A 856 40.47 -49.41 -5.62
C CYS A 856 40.83 -50.64 -6.47
N THR A 857 41.97 -50.61 -7.15
CA THR A 857 42.49 -51.72 -7.93
C THR A 857 42.97 -52.85 -7.02
N ALA A 858 42.13 -53.86 -6.82
CA ALA A 858 42.50 -55.13 -6.19
C ALA A 858 42.97 -56.16 -7.23
N SER A 859 43.93 -57.01 -6.84
CA SER A 859 44.65 -57.93 -7.73
C SER A 859 44.01 -59.33 -7.83
N ASN A 860 44.55 -60.14 -8.75
CA ASN A 860 43.95 -61.39 -9.22
C ASN A 860 43.83 -62.52 -8.17
N ALA A 861 42.70 -63.22 -8.25
CA ALA A 861 42.51 -64.68 -8.14
C ALA A 861 43.03 -65.46 -6.90
N SER A 862 42.09 -66.04 -6.15
CA SER A 862 41.79 -67.49 -6.27
C SER A 862 40.55 -67.89 -5.47
N SER A 863 39.83 -68.93 -5.93
CA SER A 863 38.67 -69.53 -5.26
C SER A 863 39.08 -70.84 -4.53
N PRO A 864 38.27 -71.37 -3.59
CA PRO A 864 37.16 -72.23 -4.00
C PRO A 864 35.85 -72.03 -3.18
N SER A 865 34.84 -72.83 -3.53
CA SER A 865 33.45 -72.79 -3.04
C SER A 865 33.24 -73.36 -1.63
N ASN A 866 32.17 -72.91 -0.95
CA ASN A 866 31.16 -73.81 -0.38
C ASN A 866 29.85 -73.06 -0.03
N SER A 867 28.71 -73.73 -0.19
CA SER A 867 27.38 -73.34 0.35
C SER A 867 27.07 -74.20 1.59
N PRO A 868 26.17 -73.77 2.51
CA PRO A 868 24.77 -74.22 2.41
C PRO A 868 23.77 -73.10 2.88
N PRO A 869 22.59 -73.35 3.49
CA PRO A 869 21.33 -73.13 2.78
C PRO A 869 20.37 -72.11 3.42
N ARG A 870 19.30 -71.75 2.68
CA ARG A 870 18.15 -70.97 3.19
C ARG A 870 17.50 -71.62 4.41
N GLN A 871 17.09 -70.79 5.37
CA GLN A 871 15.95 -71.09 6.26
C GLN A 871 14.78 -70.18 5.93
N THR A 872 13.56 -70.72 6.06
CA THR A 872 12.28 -70.01 5.95
C THR A 872 11.63 -69.94 7.32
N THR A 873 11.15 -68.77 7.73
CA THR A 873 10.35 -68.58 8.95
C THR A 873 8.95 -68.04 8.60
N SER A 874 7.96 -68.43 9.40
CA SER A 874 6.53 -68.34 9.09
C SER A 874 5.79 -67.27 9.90
N MET A 875 4.73 -66.71 9.31
CA MET A 875 3.74 -65.87 10.00
C MET A 875 2.91 -66.69 11.01
N PRO A 876 2.54 -66.13 12.19
CA PRO A 876 1.50 -66.67 13.05
C PRO A 876 0.08 -66.21 12.60
N THR A 877 -0.94 -66.96 13.00
CA THR A 877 -2.34 -66.79 12.55
C THR A 877 -3.24 -66.01 13.52
N THR A 878 -4.35 -65.50 12.99
CA THR A 878 -5.48 -64.95 13.75
C THR A 878 -6.30 -66.03 14.49
N PRO A 879 -7.06 -65.66 15.55
CA PRO A 879 -8.15 -66.44 16.12
C PRO A 879 -9.54 -66.03 15.55
N GLU A 880 -10.58 -66.81 15.84
CA GLU A 880 -11.89 -66.77 15.17
C GLU A 880 -13.04 -66.05 15.92
N ARG A 881 -14.26 -66.14 15.36
CA ARG A 881 -15.50 -65.41 15.71
C ARG A 881 -16.21 -65.91 16.98
N GLY A 882 -16.98 -65.02 17.60
CA GLY A 882 -18.06 -65.32 18.58
C GLY A 882 -19.28 -64.40 18.36
N PRO A 883 -20.52 -64.81 18.71
CA PRO A 883 -21.75 -64.24 18.10
C PRO A 883 -22.44 -63.10 18.88
N ALA A 884 -23.49 -62.54 18.25
CA ALA A 884 -24.09 -61.23 18.54
C ALA A 884 -25.25 -61.19 19.57
N LEU A 885 -25.39 -60.02 20.22
CA LEU A 885 -26.58 -59.44 20.88
C LEU A 885 -26.29 -57.93 21.16
N GLY A 886 -27.23 -56.97 21.14
CA GLY A 886 -28.61 -57.02 20.66
C GLY A 886 -29.51 -55.86 21.14
N TYR A 887 -29.51 -54.71 20.44
CA TYR A 887 -30.33 -53.49 20.70
C TYR A 887 -30.07 -52.76 22.05
N PRO A 888 -30.61 -51.54 22.31
CA PRO A 888 -31.42 -50.65 21.45
C PRO A 888 -30.84 -49.23 21.21
N THR A 889 -31.53 -48.49 20.33
CA THR A 889 -31.41 -47.04 20.11
C THR A 889 -31.91 -46.20 21.28
N ALA A 890 -31.19 -45.11 21.64
CA ALA A 890 -31.70 -43.73 21.75
C ALA A 890 -30.76 -42.84 22.59
N TRP A 891 -30.30 -41.72 22.03
CA TRP A 891 -30.61 -40.33 22.43
C TRP A 891 -29.93 -39.35 21.48
#